data_AF-A0A6B2DUL3-F1
#
_entry.id   AF-A0A6B2DUL3-F1
#
_cell.length_a   1.000
_cell.length_b   1.000
_cell.length_c   1.000
_cell.angle_alpha   90.00
_cell.angle_beta   90.00
_cell.angle_gamma   90.00
#
_symmetry.space_group_name_H-M   'P 1'
#
loop_
_entity.id
_entity.type
_entity.pdbx_description
1 polymer ?
#
loop_
_entity_poly.entity_id
_entity_poly.type
_entity_poly.pdbx_seq_one_letter_code
_entity_poly.pdbx_strand_id
1 'polypeptide(L)'
;MVQRYVMSIDQGTTSTRCILFDARGRLVSVVQREHQQHFPRPGWVEHDAVEIWRNVSRIVPQALADAGASAEQVVGLGIANQRETTVLWDRRTGNPVGRAIVWQDTRTDAMLEQLAREPGADRVRQLCGLPLATYFSAPRVRWLLDRTPGLRERAERGDVLFGTIESWLIWNLTGGAEGGVHVTDVTNASRTMLMNLRTLSWDDELLDFFDVPRAMLPEIRSSTEVYGTTSRVVPGIRIAAALGDQQAALFGQTCFAPGEAKCTYGTGSFLLLNTGPTPVLSTHGMLTTVGFKIGDEPAVYALEGSIAVTGSLVQWFRDGLELIGSAPEIETLARTVEDNGGCYIVPAFSGLFAPHWHSEARGVIAGLTSYITKGHLARAVLEATGWQTREVVDAMNADSGLALSSLKVDGGMTADNLLMQFIADVLDVPVVRPMVAETVSLGAAYAAGLSVGYWPDLEGLRRNWHRAGQWLPAMDPARRASEYGHWRQAVELTFGWMRPGPVAAAPGSDLVEVLLADHRRFEQLLRDLRNTEADREALVAELAALLVAHATATERIVRPDSPGIPFADDLLAVLESEDFEKALPQLENVVDAHVRGEERGLLNDLRRTMSTSDRTGLGRAFVAERRRQLDLDCGNPGHIRELGDRLTL
;
A
#
# COMPACT_ATOMS: atom_id res chain seq x y z
N MET A 1 -26.85 29.25 -28.14
CA MET A 1 -25.79 28.23 -28.32
C MET A 1 -26.39 26.89 -27.95
N VAL A 2 -26.12 25.83 -28.71
CA VAL A 2 -26.53 24.46 -28.33
C VAL A 2 -25.76 24.07 -27.07
N GLN A 3 -26.45 23.58 -26.05
CA GLN A 3 -25.81 23.14 -24.80
C GLN A 3 -24.94 21.91 -25.09
N ARG A 4 -23.71 21.93 -24.57
CA ARG A 4 -22.69 20.88 -24.73
C ARG A 4 -22.31 20.32 -23.37
N TYR A 5 -21.84 19.08 -23.36
CA TYR A 5 -21.54 18.33 -22.15
C TYR A 5 -20.22 17.59 -22.28
N VAL A 6 -19.56 17.32 -21.15
CA VAL A 6 -18.49 16.34 -21.05
C VAL A 6 -19.03 15.13 -20.31
N MET A 7 -18.75 13.93 -20.82
CA MET A 7 -19.16 12.68 -20.19
C MET A 7 -17.98 12.09 -19.41
N SER A 8 -18.26 11.46 -18.28
CA SER A 8 -17.30 10.60 -17.59
C SER A 8 -17.89 9.22 -17.34
N ILE A 9 -17.10 8.16 -17.54
CA ILE A 9 -17.37 6.84 -17.00
C ILE A 9 -16.44 6.64 -15.81
N ASP A 10 -17.00 6.40 -14.62
CA ASP A 10 -16.27 6.02 -13.42
C ASP A 10 -16.57 4.54 -13.13
N GLN A 11 -15.60 3.67 -13.44
CA GLN A 11 -15.67 2.25 -13.15
C GLN A 11 -15.02 1.98 -11.79
N GLY A 12 -15.78 2.09 -10.71
CA GLY A 12 -15.29 1.78 -9.36
C GLY A 12 -15.30 0.27 -9.05
N THR A 13 -14.85 -0.09 -7.85
CA THR A 13 -14.80 -1.49 -7.40
C THR A 13 -16.18 -2.12 -7.18
N THR A 14 -17.18 -1.36 -6.74
CA THR A 14 -18.52 -1.90 -6.44
C THR A 14 -19.56 -1.54 -7.50
N SER A 15 -19.34 -0.44 -8.24
CA SER A 15 -20.31 0.07 -9.19
C SER A 15 -19.66 0.80 -10.35
N THR A 16 -20.39 0.88 -11.46
CA THR A 16 -20.03 1.68 -12.64
C THR A 16 -20.99 2.86 -12.73
N ARG A 17 -20.46 4.05 -12.92
CA ARG A 17 -21.21 5.31 -13.05
C ARG A 17 -20.95 5.96 -14.40
N CYS A 18 -21.97 6.63 -14.94
CA CYS A 18 -21.86 7.54 -16.07
C CYS A 18 -22.47 8.88 -15.65
N ILE A 19 -21.71 9.96 -15.86
CA ILE A 19 -22.09 11.31 -15.45
C ILE A 19 -21.88 12.27 -16.62
N LEU A 20 -22.83 13.17 -16.83
CA LEU A 20 -22.67 14.32 -17.73
C LEU A 20 -22.45 15.60 -16.93
N PHE A 21 -21.46 16.39 -17.34
CA PHE A 21 -21.13 17.68 -16.76
C PHE A 21 -21.34 18.83 -17.75
N ASP A 22 -21.83 19.97 -17.27
CA ASP A 22 -21.94 21.19 -18.07
C ASP A 22 -20.63 22.01 -18.08
N ALA A 23 -20.63 23.16 -18.75
CA ALA A 23 -19.46 24.05 -18.87
C ALA A 23 -18.92 24.58 -17.54
N ARG A 24 -19.76 24.58 -16.48
CA ARG A 24 -19.40 25.03 -15.14
C ARG A 24 -18.96 23.87 -14.25
N GLY A 25 -18.81 22.66 -14.80
CA GLY A 25 -18.47 21.46 -14.04
C GLY A 25 -19.62 20.96 -13.15
N ARG A 26 -20.87 21.39 -13.41
CA ARG A 26 -22.03 20.94 -12.63
C ARG A 26 -22.56 19.62 -13.19
N LEU A 27 -22.99 18.74 -12.29
CA LEU A 27 -23.63 17.48 -12.62
C LEU A 27 -25.00 17.72 -13.27
N VAL A 28 -25.21 17.14 -14.46
CA VAL A 28 -26.44 17.26 -15.25
C VAL A 28 -27.27 15.97 -15.15
N SER A 29 -26.62 14.82 -15.29
CA SER A 29 -27.23 13.51 -15.05
C SER A 29 -26.21 12.57 -14.43
N VAL A 30 -26.68 11.62 -13.64
CA VAL A 30 -25.88 10.54 -13.04
C VAL A 30 -26.65 9.24 -13.11
N VAL A 31 -26.01 8.21 -13.66
CA VAL A 31 -26.56 6.85 -13.69
C VAL A 31 -25.53 5.90 -13.14
N GLN A 32 -25.93 5.09 -12.17
CA GLN A 32 -25.06 4.12 -11.48
C GLN A 32 -25.66 2.72 -11.57
N ARG A 33 -24.80 1.71 -11.73
CA ARG A 33 -25.15 0.31 -11.56
C ARG A 33 -24.06 -0.46 -10.82
N GLU A 34 -24.46 -1.22 -9.82
CA GLU A 34 -23.57 -2.15 -9.13
C GLU A 34 -23.23 -3.35 -10.01
N HIS A 35 -22.10 -4.00 -9.72
CA HIS A 35 -21.71 -5.28 -10.29
C HIS A 35 -21.30 -6.26 -9.19
N GLN A 36 -21.43 -7.55 -9.48
CA GLN A 36 -21.25 -8.58 -8.47
C GLN A 36 -19.78 -8.69 -8.03
N GLN A 37 -19.58 -8.74 -6.71
CA GLN A 37 -18.30 -9.08 -6.10
C GLN A 37 -18.22 -10.61 -5.97
N HIS A 38 -17.20 -11.25 -6.56
CA HIS A 38 -17.04 -12.70 -6.47
C HIS A 38 -15.90 -13.07 -5.51
N PHE A 39 -16.23 -13.89 -4.51
CA PHE A 39 -15.28 -14.40 -3.51
C PHE A 39 -15.19 -15.93 -3.60
N PRO A 40 -14.49 -16.50 -4.59
CA PRO A 40 -14.45 -17.95 -4.79
C PRO A 40 -13.76 -18.69 -3.64
N ARG A 41 -12.83 -18.02 -2.94
CA ARG A 41 -12.06 -18.51 -1.79
C ARG A 41 -11.69 -17.34 -0.88
N PRO A 42 -11.34 -17.57 0.40
CA PRO A 42 -10.79 -16.54 1.26
C PRO A 42 -9.58 -15.84 0.61
N GLY A 43 -9.55 -14.50 0.68
CA GLY A 43 -8.51 -13.67 0.06
C GLY A 43 -8.65 -13.48 -1.45
N TRP A 44 -9.55 -14.21 -2.12
CA TRP A 44 -9.74 -14.09 -3.57
C TRP A 44 -10.90 -13.15 -3.88
N VAL A 45 -10.68 -12.19 -4.76
CA VAL A 45 -11.65 -11.17 -5.17
C VAL A 45 -11.62 -11.06 -6.69
N GLU A 46 -12.78 -11.30 -7.31
CA GLU A 46 -12.93 -11.34 -8.77
C GLU A 46 -14.14 -10.54 -9.24
N HIS A 47 -14.05 -10.00 -10.46
CA HIS A 47 -15.16 -9.37 -11.17
C HIS A 47 -15.40 -10.03 -12.53
N ASP A 48 -16.66 -10.04 -12.99
CA ASP A 48 -16.98 -10.36 -14.38
C ASP A 48 -16.78 -9.11 -15.27
N ALA A 49 -15.73 -9.11 -16.08
CA ALA A 49 -15.44 -8.01 -17.02
C ALA A 49 -16.55 -7.80 -18.07
N VAL A 50 -17.30 -8.86 -18.40
CA VAL A 50 -18.48 -8.78 -19.28
C VAL A 50 -19.65 -8.11 -18.57
N GLU A 51 -19.84 -8.35 -17.26
CA GLU A 51 -20.83 -7.63 -16.47
C GLU A 51 -20.51 -6.12 -16.41
N ILE A 52 -19.26 -5.76 -16.14
CA ILE A 52 -18.79 -4.37 -16.15
C ILE A 52 -19.11 -3.71 -17.51
N TRP A 53 -18.80 -4.40 -18.62
CA TRP A 53 -19.10 -3.91 -19.96
C TRP A 53 -20.61 -3.77 -20.24
N ARG A 54 -21.42 -4.75 -19.82
CA ARG A 54 -22.89 -4.67 -19.93
C ARG A 54 -23.45 -3.50 -19.13
N ASN A 55 -22.88 -3.20 -17.97
CA ASN A 55 -23.27 -2.05 -17.18
C ASN A 55 -22.98 -0.75 -17.92
N VAL A 56 -21.77 -0.56 -18.49
CA VAL A 56 -21.44 0.59 -19.35
C VAL A 56 -22.44 0.71 -20.51
N SER A 57 -22.73 -0.40 -21.18
CA SER A 57 -23.67 -0.44 -22.32
C SER A 57 -25.10 -0.01 -21.97
N ARG A 58 -25.49 -0.11 -20.68
CA ARG A 58 -26.82 0.28 -20.19
C ARG A 58 -26.84 1.71 -19.65
N ILE A 59 -25.81 2.11 -18.91
CA ILE A 59 -25.82 3.40 -18.20
C ILE A 59 -25.49 4.58 -19.13
N VAL A 60 -24.68 4.38 -20.18
CA VAL A 60 -24.30 5.47 -21.10
C VAL A 60 -25.51 6.00 -21.87
N PRO A 61 -26.33 5.17 -22.54
CA PRO A 61 -27.55 5.66 -23.20
C PRO A 61 -28.56 6.26 -22.21
N GLN A 62 -28.68 5.68 -21.00
CA GLN A 62 -29.56 6.21 -19.96
C GLN A 62 -29.13 7.61 -19.51
N ALA A 63 -27.83 7.84 -19.27
CA ALA A 63 -27.33 9.14 -18.82
C ALA A 63 -27.57 10.25 -19.85
N LEU A 64 -27.48 9.93 -21.14
CA LEU A 64 -27.84 10.85 -22.23
C LEU A 64 -29.34 11.13 -22.25
N ALA A 65 -30.18 10.09 -22.11
CA ALA A 65 -31.63 10.24 -22.06
C ALA A 65 -32.08 11.11 -20.86
N ASP A 66 -31.51 10.88 -19.67
CA ASP A 66 -31.80 11.64 -18.45
C ASP A 66 -31.38 13.12 -18.58
N ALA A 67 -30.31 13.40 -19.34
CA ALA A 67 -29.88 14.76 -19.64
C ALA A 67 -30.64 15.42 -20.81
N GLY A 68 -31.49 14.67 -21.52
CA GLY A 68 -32.10 15.13 -22.77
C GLY A 68 -31.08 15.50 -23.85
N ALA A 69 -29.94 14.80 -23.89
CA ALA A 69 -28.79 15.12 -24.74
C ALA A 69 -28.59 14.07 -25.85
N SER A 70 -28.14 14.52 -27.03
CA SER A 70 -27.65 13.64 -28.08
C SER A 70 -26.14 13.37 -27.94
N ALA A 71 -25.65 12.36 -28.65
CA ALA A 71 -24.22 12.05 -28.71
C ALA A 71 -23.39 13.23 -29.24
N GLU A 72 -23.90 14.01 -30.21
CA GLU A 72 -23.18 15.16 -30.78
C GLU A 72 -23.00 16.31 -29.79
N GLN A 73 -23.81 16.35 -28.72
CA GLN A 73 -23.67 17.32 -27.65
C GLN A 73 -22.55 16.95 -26.66
N VAL A 74 -22.06 15.71 -26.68
CA VAL A 74 -20.95 15.26 -25.85
C VAL A 74 -19.62 15.57 -26.54
N VAL A 75 -18.89 16.55 -26.02
CA VAL A 75 -17.64 17.01 -26.66
C VAL A 75 -16.47 16.07 -26.43
N GLY A 76 -16.51 15.28 -25.37
CA GLY A 76 -15.49 14.30 -25.00
C GLY A 76 -15.97 13.38 -23.87
N LEU A 77 -15.36 12.20 -23.80
CA LEU A 77 -15.56 11.18 -22.77
C LEU A 77 -14.23 10.96 -22.03
N GLY A 78 -14.27 11.10 -20.71
CA GLY A 78 -13.20 10.70 -19.80
C GLY A 78 -13.51 9.37 -19.11
N ILE A 79 -12.50 8.55 -18.90
CA ILE A 79 -12.63 7.27 -18.19
C ILE A 79 -11.80 7.33 -16.89
N ALA A 80 -12.45 7.07 -15.77
CA ALA A 80 -11.79 6.74 -14.51
C ALA A 80 -12.10 5.29 -14.14
N ASN A 81 -11.16 4.62 -13.49
CA ASN A 81 -11.32 3.22 -13.15
C ASN A 81 -10.63 2.83 -11.85
N GLN A 82 -11.15 1.79 -11.20
CA GLN A 82 -10.42 1.08 -10.16
C GLN A 82 -9.08 0.61 -10.76
N ARG A 83 -8.01 0.98 -10.08
CA ARG A 83 -6.64 0.68 -10.52
C ARG A 83 -6.29 -0.77 -10.22
N GLU A 84 -5.15 -1.19 -10.77
CA GLU A 84 -4.50 -2.50 -10.62
C GLU A 84 -5.28 -3.76 -11.10
N THR A 85 -6.61 -3.72 -11.14
CA THR A 85 -7.48 -4.84 -11.50
C THR A 85 -7.16 -5.33 -12.90
N THR A 86 -6.83 -6.62 -13.00
CA THR A 86 -6.22 -7.23 -14.19
C THR A 86 -7.26 -7.97 -15.02
N VAL A 87 -7.37 -7.64 -16.31
CA VAL A 87 -8.19 -8.37 -17.29
C VAL A 87 -7.27 -8.93 -18.38
N LEU A 88 -7.43 -10.23 -18.69
CA LEU A 88 -6.86 -10.84 -19.89
C LEU A 88 -7.99 -11.28 -20.82
N TRP A 89 -7.88 -10.97 -22.11
CA TRP A 89 -8.89 -11.35 -23.10
C TRP A 89 -8.27 -11.78 -24.43
N ASP A 90 -8.99 -12.59 -25.18
CA ASP A 90 -8.58 -13.01 -26.51
C ASP A 90 -8.76 -11.87 -27.52
N ARG A 91 -7.70 -11.52 -28.25
CA ARG A 91 -7.67 -10.38 -29.18
C ARG A 91 -8.69 -10.51 -30.31
N ARG A 92 -8.94 -11.75 -30.77
CA ARG A 92 -9.75 -12.03 -31.96
C ARG A 92 -11.23 -12.14 -31.67
N THR A 93 -11.59 -12.63 -30.49
CA THR A 93 -12.98 -12.86 -30.09
C THR A 93 -13.49 -11.78 -29.14
N GLY A 94 -12.59 -11.11 -28.41
CA GLY A 94 -12.94 -10.16 -27.35
C GLY A 94 -13.42 -10.79 -26.06
N ASN A 95 -13.39 -12.12 -25.96
CA ASN A 95 -13.84 -12.81 -24.77
C ASN A 95 -12.74 -12.76 -23.69
N PRO A 96 -13.08 -12.39 -22.44
CA PRO A 96 -12.17 -12.56 -21.33
C PRO A 96 -11.75 -14.03 -21.19
N VAL A 97 -10.47 -14.26 -20.90
CA VAL A 97 -9.91 -15.59 -20.64
C VAL A 97 -10.48 -16.17 -19.35
N GLY A 98 -10.84 -15.31 -18.40
CA GLY A 98 -11.50 -15.62 -17.15
C GLY A 98 -12.04 -14.34 -16.52
N ARG A 99 -12.41 -14.42 -15.23
CA ARG A 99 -12.77 -13.23 -14.46
C ARG A 99 -11.57 -12.31 -14.27
N ALA A 100 -11.85 -11.02 -14.14
CA ALA A 100 -10.85 -10.03 -13.74
C ALA A 100 -10.42 -10.31 -12.30
N ILE A 101 -9.11 -10.27 -12.04
CA ILE A 101 -8.56 -10.39 -10.68
C ILE A 101 -8.44 -8.98 -10.10
N VAL A 102 -9.17 -8.72 -9.01
CA VAL A 102 -9.34 -7.38 -8.42
C VAL A 102 -8.12 -6.99 -7.60
N TRP A 103 -7.92 -5.68 -7.42
CA TRP A 103 -6.82 -5.12 -6.65
C TRP A 103 -6.73 -5.60 -5.18
N GLN A 104 -7.86 -6.01 -4.60
CA GLN A 104 -7.95 -6.53 -3.23
C GLN A 104 -7.52 -8.00 -3.10
N ASP A 105 -7.32 -8.69 -4.22
CA ASP A 105 -7.02 -10.11 -4.25
C ASP A 105 -5.60 -10.41 -3.76
N THR A 106 -5.48 -11.38 -2.85
CA THR A 106 -4.21 -11.79 -2.22
C THR A 106 -3.66 -13.12 -2.73
N ARG A 107 -4.21 -13.70 -3.82
CA ARG A 107 -3.83 -15.04 -4.29
C ARG A 107 -2.36 -15.18 -4.74
N THR A 108 -1.69 -14.05 -4.96
CA THR A 108 -0.31 -13.97 -5.42
C THR A 108 0.71 -13.85 -4.29
N ASP A 109 0.28 -13.92 -3.02
CA ASP A 109 1.13 -13.72 -1.84
C ASP A 109 2.35 -14.66 -1.81
N ALA A 110 2.11 -15.97 -1.90
CA ALA A 110 3.17 -16.98 -1.93
C ALA A 110 4.11 -16.85 -3.16
N MET A 111 3.61 -16.31 -4.28
CA MET A 111 4.45 -16.02 -5.46
C MET A 111 5.36 -14.82 -5.18
N LEU A 112 4.85 -13.80 -4.49
CA LEU A 112 5.64 -12.63 -4.12
C LEU A 112 6.70 -12.95 -3.08
N GLU A 113 6.42 -13.83 -2.12
CA GLU A 113 7.44 -14.34 -1.19
C GLU A 113 8.61 -15.03 -1.91
N GLN A 114 8.32 -15.72 -3.02
CA GLN A 114 9.33 -16.34 -3.87
C GLN A 114 10.09 -15.28 -4.68
N LEU A 115 9.36 -14.40 -5.37
CA LEU A 115 9.94 -13.30 -6.17
C LEU A 115 10.81 -12.37 -5.33
N ALA A 116 10.47 -12.12 -4.06
CA ALA A 116 11.27 -11.31 -3.14
C ALA A 116 12.67 -11.89 -2.86
N ARG A 117 12.89 -13.19 -3.15
CA ARG A 117 14.17 -13.87 -2.98
C ARG A 117 14.96 -13.99 -4.29
N GLU A 118 14.34 -13.64 -5.42
CA GLU A 118 14.98 -13.72 -6.73
C GLU A 118 15.94 -12.53 -6.96
N PRO A 119 17.04 -12.73 -7.69
CA PRO A 119 17.89 -11.62 -8.12
C PRO A 119 17.07 -10.56 -8.88
N GLY A 120 17.25 -9.30 -8.52
CA GLY A 120 16.52 -8.18 -9.14
C GLY A 120 15.30 -7.69 -8.37
N ALA A 121 14.88 -8.36 -7.29
CA ALA A 121 13.75 -7.90 -6.46
C ALA A 121 13.93 -6.43 -5.97
N ASP A 122 15.14 -6.05 -5.55
CA ASP A 122 15.46 -4.69 -5.09
C ASP A 122 15.34 -3.62 -6.18
N ARG A 123 15.43 -4.02 -7.46
CA ARG A 123 15.35 -3.13 -8.62
C ARG A 123 13.93 -2.73 -8.96
N VAL A 124 12.96 -3.58 -8.64
CA VAL A 124 11.53 -3.36 -8.94
C VAL A 124 11.08 -1.99 -8.42
N ARG A 125 11.30 -1.70 -7.13
CA ARG A 125 10.93 -0.41 -6.53
C ARG A 125 11.67 0.77 -7.16
N GLN A 126 12.94 0.58 -7.55
CA GLN A 126 13.74 1.65 -8.17
C GLN A 126 13.22 2.03 -9.56
N LEU A 127 12.67 1.07 -10.31
CA LEU A 127 12.18 1.24 -11.67
C LEU A 127 10.74 1.73 -11.71
N CYS A 128 9.83 1.07 -10.98
CA CYS A 128 8.40 1.34 -11.04
C CYS A 128 7.85 2.11 -9.85
N GLY A 129 8.64 2.36 -8.79
CA GLY A 129 8.22 3.11 -7.61
C GLY A 129 7.32 2.34 -6.63
N LEU A 130 7.12 1.04 -6.86
CA LEU A 130 6.20 0.19 -6.11
C LEU A 130 6.93 -0.95 -5.38
N PRO A 131 6.49 -1.33 -4.17
CA PRO A 131 7.00 -2.53 -3.50
C PRO A 131 6.43 -3.80 -4.15
N LEU A 132 7.07 -4.95 -3.89
CA LEU A 132 6.48 -6.26 -4.18
C LEU A 132 5.29 -6.48 -3.24
N ALA A 133 4.08 -6.41 -3.79
CA ALA A 133 2.84 -6.57 -3.03
C ALA A 133 1.75 -7.20 -3.90
N THR A 134 0.81 -7.89 -3.24
CA THR A 134 -0.33 -8.53 -3.92
C THR A 134 -1.22 -7.51 -4.62
N TYR A 135 -1.11 -6.24 -4.26
CA TYR A 135 -1.93 -5.12 -4.72
C TYR A 135 -1.83 -4.86 -6.24
N PHE A 136 -0.69 -5.11 -6.90
CA PHE A 136 -0.43 -4.64 -8.26
C PHE A 136 -0.63 -5.70 -9.36
N SER A 137 -0.65 -5.27 -10.63
CA SER A 137 -1.11 -6.12 -11.75
C SER A 137 -0.13 -7.22 -12.17
N ALA A 138 1.18 -6.99 -12.19
CA ALA A 138 2.16 -7.93 -12.78
C ALA A 138 2.10 -9.35 -12.16
N PRO A 139 2.08 -9.51 -10.82
CA PRO A 139 1.95 -10.84 -10.21
C PRO A 139 0.66 -11.57 -10.63
N ARG A 140 -0.44 -10.84 -10.88
CA ARG A 140 -1.72 -11.43 -11.32
C ARG A 140 -1.66 -11.89 -12.76
N VAL A 141 -1.01 -11.10 -13.62
CA VAL A 141 -0.76 -11.49 -15.02
C VAL A 141 0.06 -12.77 -15.03
N ARG A 142 1.19 -12.79 -14.30
CA ARG A 142 2.05 -13.97 -14.16
C ARG A 142 1.26 -15.18 -13.66
N TRP A 143 0.47 -15.02 -12.60
CA TRP A 143 -0.37 -16.08 -12.06
C TRP A 143 -1.35 -16.67 -13.08
N LEU A 144 -2.02 -15.81 -13.88
CA LEU A 144 -2.94 -16.26 -14.92
C LEU A 144 -2.22 -17.05 -16.01
N LEU A 145 -1.04 -16.58 -16.45
CA LEU A 145 -0.22 -17.25 -17.46
C LEU A 145 0.24 -18.63 -16.97
N ASP A 146 0.62 -18.76 -15.69
CA ASP A 146 1.12 -20.01 -15.11
C ASP A 146 0.02 -21.03 -14.83
N ARG A 147 -1.18 -20.56 -14.47
CA ARG A 147 -2.29 -21.43 -14.04
C ARG A 147 -3.25 -21.80 -15.16
N THR A 148 -3.19 -21.12 -16.29
CA THR A 148 -4.10 -21.36 -17.41
C THR A 148 -3.37 -22.09 -18.55
N PRO A 149 -3.65 -23.40 -18.78
CA PRO A 149 -2.95 -24.17 -19.80
C PRO A 149 -3.03 -23.52 -21.20
N GLY A 150 -1.88 -23.41 -21.88
CA GLY A 150 -1.80 -22.85 -23.22
C GLY A 150 -1.92 -21.32 -23.30
N LEU A 151 -2.09 -20.62 -22.18
CA LEU A 151 -2.29 -19.17 -22.19
C LEU A 151 -0.99 -18.41 -22.47
N ARG A 152 0.13 -18.89 -21.93
CA ARG A 152 1.46 -18.30 -22.12
C ARG A 152 1.85 -18.25 -23.59
N GLU A 153 1.79 -19.38 -24.28
CA GLU A 153 2.16 -19.49 -25.69
C GLU A 153 1.24 -18.62 -26.58
N ARG A 154 -0.03 -18.45 -26.18
CA ARG A 154 -0.97 -17.53 -26.85
C ARG A 154 -0.60 -16.06 -26.60
N ALA A 155 -0.24 -15.71 -25.37
CA ALA A 155 0.18 -14.35 -25.01
C ALA A 155 1.48 -13.95 -25.73
N GLU A 156 2.45 -14.85 -25.83
CA GLU A 156 3.71 -14.65 -26.57
C GLU A 156 3.48 -14.41 -28.08
N ARG A 157 2.46 -15.07 -28.67
CA ARG A 157 2.04 -14.82 -30.06
C ARG A 157 1.20 -13.54 -30.23
N GLY A 158 0.85 -12.86 -29.15
CA GLY A 158 -0.04 -11.70 -29.19
C GLY A 158 -1.51 -12.05 -29.43
N ASP A 159 -1.93 -13.30 -29.24
CA ASP A 159 -3.34 -13.71 -29.33
C ASP A 159 -4.16 -13.27 -28.11
N VAL A 160 -3.49 -12.95 -26.99
CA VAL A 160 -4.08 -12.51 -25.73
C VAL A 160 -3.64 -11.09 -25.43
N LEU A 161 -4.57 -10.28 -24.96
CA LEU A 161 -4.35 -8.92 -24.51
C LEU A 161 -4.45 -8.83 -23.00
N PHE A 162 -3.60 -7.98 -22.42
CA PHE A 162 -3.68 -7.49 -21.05
C PHE A 162 -4.23 -6.07 -21.04
N GLY A 163 -4.91 -5.72 -19.97
CA GLY A 163 -5.21 -4.35 -19.62
C GLY A 163 -5.74 -4.24 -18.20
N THR A 164 -5.56 -3.07 -17.62
CA THR A 164 -6.41 -2.59 -16.52
C THR A 164 -7.78 -2.20 -17.07
N ILE A 165 -8.71 -1.79 -16.22
CA ILE A 165 -10.12 -1.65 -16.62
C ILE A 165 -10.33 -0.56 -17.68
N GLU A 166 -9.60 0.55 -17.65
CA GLU A 166 -9.70 1.56 -18.71
C GLU A 166 -9.30 1.00 -20.08
N SER A 167 -8.26 0.18 -20.15
CA SER A 167 -7.82 -0.46 -21.39
C SER A 167 -8.92 -1.37 -21.94
N TRP A 168 -9.56 -2.15 -21.05
CA TRP A 168 -10.72 -3.00 -21.39
C TRP A 168 -11.91 -2.17 -21.91
N LEU A 169 -12.22 -1.04 -21.25
CA LEU A 169 -13.31 -0.16 -21.65
C LEU A 169 -13.04 0.55 -22.97
N ILE A 170 -11.85 1.13 -23.16
CA ILE A 170 -11.44 1.80 -24.40
C ILE A 170 -11.49 0.81 -25.56
N TRP A 171 -10.93 -0.40 -25.38
CA TRP A 171 -10.94 -1.44 -26.39
C TRP A 171 -12.35 -1.81 -26.83
N ASN A 172 -13.27 -2.02 -25.88
CA ASN A 172 -14.67 -2.35 -26.20
C ASN A 172 -15.43 -1.18 -26.84
N LEU A 173 -15.28 0.04 -26.31
CA LEU A 173 -15.97 1.23 -26.81
C LEU A 173 -15.57 1.58 -28.25
N THR A 174 -14.32 1.31 -28.63
CA THR A 174 -13.77 1.64 -29.96
C THR A 174 -13.96 0.56 -31.01
N GLY A 175 -14.45 -0.63 -30.65
CA GLY A 175 -14.84 -1.66 -31.64
C GLY A 175 -14.50 -3.09 -31.23
N GLY A 176 -13.76 -3.27 -30.15
CA GLY A 176 -13.37 -4.59 -29.65
C GLY A 176 -12.63 -5.42 -30.70
N ALA A 177 -13.12 -6.63 -30.99
CA ALA A 177 -12.50 -7.52 -31.96
C ALA A 177 -12.51 -6.96 -33.40
N GLU A 178 -13.32 -5.92 -33.66
CA GLU A 178 -13.50 -5.28 -34.97
C GLU A 178 -12.66 -4.00 -35.12
N GLY A 179 -11.54 -3.88 -34.39
CA GLY A 179 -10.64 -2.72 -34.48
C GLY A 179 -10.57 -1.86 -33.21
N GLY A 180 -10.83 -2.45 -32.05
CA GLY A 180 -10.68 -1.81 -30.76
C GLY A 180 -9.25 -1.32 -30.52
N VAL A 181 -9.13 -0.09 -30.06
CA VAL A 181 -7.88 0.57 -29.70
C VAL A 181 -7.38 -0.02 -28.38
N HIS A 182 -6.16 -0.56 -28.38
CA HIS A 182 -5.55 -1.21 -27.22
C HIS A 182 -4.48 -0.30 -26.60
N VAL A 183 -4.93 0.57 -25.70
CA VAL A 183 -4.11 1.60 -25.05
C VAL A 183 -4.40 1.66 -23.56
N THR A 184 -3.44 2.16 -22.79
CA THR A 184 -3.56 2.52 -21.38
C THR A 184 -2.96 3.92 -21.17
N ASP A 185 -3.36 4.62 -20.12
CA ASP A 185 -2.69 5.87 -19.76
C ASP A 185 -1.52 5.64 -18.80
N VAL A 186 -0.60 6.60 -18.71
CA VAL A 186 0.56 6.54 -17.81
C VAL A 186 0.20 6.35 -16.34
N THR A 187 -0.95 6.83 -15.87
CA THR A 187 -1.35 6.67 -14.46
C THR A 187 -1.68 5.20 -14.19
N ASN A 188 -2.54 4.57 -14.98
CA ASN A 188 -2.84 3.14 -14.86
C ASN A 188 -1.62 2.26 -15.12
N ALA A 189 -0.82 2.56 -16.16
CA ALA A 189 0.40 1.82 -16.46
C ALA A 189 1.40 1.83 -15.29
N SER A 190 1.52 2.96 -14.57
CA SER A 190 2.38 3.06 -13.39
C SER A 190 1.98 2.15 -12.24
N ARG A 191 0.76 1.60 -12.25
CA ARG A 191 0.22 0.71 -11.22
C ARG A 191 0.43 -0.77 -11.50
N THR A 192 1.01 -1.09 -12.64
CA THR A 192 1.14 -2.48 -13.09
C THR A 192 2.36 -3.19 -12.52
N MET A 193 3.37 -2.45 -12.05
CA MET A 193 4.75 -2.90 -11.83
C MET A 193 5.54 -3.26 -13.10
N LEU A 194 5.04 -2.93 -14.29
CA LEU A 194 5.70 -3.22 -15.57
C LEU A 194 6.23 -1.98 -16.29
N MET A 195 5.82 -0.78 -15.85
CA MET A 195 6.25 0.49 -16.42
C MET A 195 7.40 1.08 -15.61
N ASN A 196 8.44 1.55 -16.30
CA ASN A 196 9.50 2.36 -15.68
C ASN A 196 9.03 3.81 -15.56
N LEU A 197 9.07 4.35 -14.34
CA LEU A 197 8.57 5.69 -14.04
C LEU A 197 9.36 6.80 -14.73
N ARG A 198 10.62 6.58 -15.06
CA ARG A 198 11.48 7.60 -15.69
C ARG A 198 11.28 7.65 -17.20
N THR A 199 11.15 6.49 -17.84
CA THR A 199 10.98 6.41 -19.30
C THR A 199 9.51 6.50 -19.72
N LEU A 200 8.58 6.23 -18.80
CA LEU A 200 7.13 6.11 -19.06
C LEU A 200 6.81 5.06 -20.13
N SER A 201 7.61 3.99 -20.17
CA SER A 201 7.47 2.87 -21.10
C SER A 201 7.46 1.55 -20.33
N TRP A 202 6.91 0.50 -20.94
CA TRP A 202 7.11 -0.87 -20.47
C TRP A 202 8.60 -1.19 -20.45
N ASP A 203 9.07 -1.72 -19.34
CA ASP A 203 10.49 -1.91 -19.04
C ASP A 203 10.89 -3.38 -19.18
N ASP A 204 11.93 -3.66 -19.96
CA ASP A 204 12.34 -5.05 -20.22
C ASP A 204 12.83 -5.77 -18.96
N GLU A 205 13.49 -5.08 -18.01
CA GLU A 205 13.95 -5.68 -16.75
C GLU A 205 12.75 -6.11 -15.89
N LEU A 206 11.70 -5.28 -15.82
CA LEU A 206 10.46 -5.61 -15.12
C LEU A 206 9.69 -6.74 -15.82
N LEU A 207 9.60 -6.70 -17.14
CA LEU A 207 8.89 -7.73 -17.92
C LEU A 207 9.56 -9.10 -17.79
N ASP A 208 10.89 -9.15 -17.83
CA ASP A 208 11.66 -10.38 -17.63
C ASP A 208 11.51 -10.89 -16.19
N PHE A 209 11.59 -9.99 -15.19
CA PHE A 209 11.45 -10.36 -13.77
C PHE A 209 10.09 -10.99 -13.44
N PHE A 210 9.00 -10.43 -13.97
CA PHE A 210 7.65 -10.99 -13.79
C PHE A 210 7.29 -12.04 -14.86
N ASP A 211 8.16 -12.26 -15.83
CA ASP A 211 7.99 -13.12 -17.01
C ASP A 211 6.59 -12.93 -17.65
N VAL A 212 6.40 -11.69 -18.13
CA VAL A 212 5.21 -11.16 -18.81
C VAL A 212 5.55 -10.83 -20.28
N PRO A 213 4.89 -11.47 -21.27
CA PRO A 213 5.17 -11.20 -22.67
C PRO A 213 4.79 -9.79 -23.12
N ARG A 214 5.74 -9.02 -23.65
CA ARG A 214 5.50 -7.66 -24.17
C ARG A 214 4.36 -7.56 -25.20
N ALA A 215 4.16 -8.61 -26.00
CA ALA A 215 3.16 -8.65 -27.09
C ALA A 215 1.70 -8.52 -26.63
N MET A 216 1.43 -8.76 -25.33
CA MET A 216 0.09 -8.66 -24.77
C MET A 216 -0.23 -7.26 -24.22
N LEU A 217 0.76 -6.37 -24.08
CA LEU A 217 0.61 -5.10 -23.37
C LEU A 217 -0.02 -4.00 -24.25
N PRO A 218 -0.86 -3.12 -23.68
CA PRO A 218 -1.40 -1.97 -24.40
C PRO A 218 -0.30 -0.95 -24.70
N GLU A 219 -0.51 -0.09 -25.69
CA GLU A 219 0.35 1.08 -25.86
C GLU A 219 0.11 2.10 -24.72
N ILE A 220 1.18 2.60 -24.09
CA ILE A 220 1.09 3.64 -23.06
C ILE A 220 0.94 5.01 -23.71
N ARG A 221 -0.09 5.75 -23.32
CA ARG A 221 -0.44 7.10 -23.80
C ARG A 221 -0.51 8.09 -22.63
N SER A 222 -0.57 9.39 -22.93
CA SER A 222 -0.84 10.40 -21.91
C SER A 222 -2.25 10.24 -21.33
N SER A 223 -2.49 10.83 -20.16
CA SER A 223 -3.79 10.80 -19.48
C SER A 223 -4.85 11.69 -20.14
N THR A 224 -4.41 12.66 -20.93
CA THR A 224 -5.25 13.69 -21.56
C THR A 224 -4.86 13.85 -23.03
N GLU A 225 -5.41 12.98 -23.88
CA GLU A 225 -5.32 13.02 -25.35
C GLU A 225 -6.50 12.25 -25.96
N VAL A 226 -6.77 12.43 -27.27
CA VAL A 226 -7.83 11.67 -27.96
C VAL A 226 -7.31 10.29 -28.37
N TYR A 227 -7.74 9.24 -27.67
CA TYR A 227 -7.37 7.85 -27.98
C TYR A 227 -8.13 7.27 -29.17
N GLY A 228 -9.36 7.73 -29.37
CA GLY A 228 -10.26 7.18 -30.38
C GLY A 228 -11.67 7.73 -30.26
N THR A 229 -12.57 7.20 -31.09
CA THR A 229 -13.99 7.55 -31.08
C THR A 229 -14.80 6.30 -30.81
N THR A 230 -15.86 6.41 -30.00
CA THR A 230 -16.76 5.31 -29.74
C THR A 230 -17.43 4.84 -31.03
N SER A 231 -17.40 3.53 -31.26
CA SER A 231 -18.12 2.86 -32.36
C SER A 231 -19.25 1.96 -31.82
N ARG A 232 -19.21 1.63 -30.53
CA ARG A 232 -20.21 0.81 -29.82
C ARG A 232 -20.90 1.61 -28.70
N VAL A 233 -22.03 1.10 -28.23
CA VAL A 233 -22.93 1.71 -27.21
C VAL A 233 -23.59 2.99 -27.70
N VAL A 234 -22.83 4.05 -27.94
CA VAL A 234 -23.26 5.31 -28.56
C VAL A 234 -22.14 5.79 -29.48
N PRO A 235 -22.28 5.67 -30.81
CA PRO A 235 -21.23 6.05 -31.75
C PRO A 235 -20.95 7.56 -31.79
N GLY A 236 -19.69 7.94 -32.07
CA GLY A 236 -19.30 9.32 -32.40
C GLY A 236 -18.76 10.16 -31.24
N ILE A 237 -18.64 9.62 -30.03
CA ILE A 237 -18.10 10.33 -28.87
C ILE A 237 -16.58 10.12 -28.81
N ARG A 238 -15.80 11.20 -28.71
CA ARG A 238 -14.34 11.12 -28.58
C ARG A 238 -13.95 10.67 -27.17
N ILE A 239 -13.19 9.58 -27.06
CA ILE A 239 -12.56 9.17 -25.80
C ILE A 239 -11.27 9.97 -25.66
N ALA A 240 -11.25 10.90 -24.72
CA ALA A 240 -10.28 11.99 -24.69
C ALA A 240 -9.47 12.09 -23.39
N ALA A 241 -9.72 11.20 -22.44
CA ALA A 241 -8.91 11.04 -21.25
C ALA A 241 -9.15 9.68 -20.59
N ALA A 242 -8.12 9.17 -19.92
CA ALA A 242 -8.18 8.03 -19.04
C ALA A 242 -7.24 8.27 -17.85
N LEU A 243 -7.71 8.00 -16.63
CA LEU A 243 -6.93 8.13 -15.41
C LEU A 243 -7.33 7.02 -14.43
N GLY A 244 -6.37 6.51 -13.66
CA GLY A 244 -6.69 5.74 -12.46
C GLY A 244 -7.54 6.57 -11.51
N ASP A 245 -8.52 5.97 -10.84
CA ASP A 245 -9.52 6.66 -10.00
C ASP A 245 -8.92 7.68 -9.02
N GLN A 246 -7.86 7.32 -8.30
CA GLN A 246 -7.23 8.21 -7.32
C GLN A 246 -6.51 9.39 -7.98
N GLN A 247 -5.89 9.17 -9.14
CA GLN A 247 -5.30 10.22 -9.97
C GLN A 247 -6.38 11.10 -10.60
N ALA A 248 -7.50 10.53 -11.01
CA ALA A 248 -8.67 11.28 -11.45
C ALA A 248 -9.18 12.18 -10.32
N ALA A 249 -9.29 11.68 -9.08
CA ALA A 249 -9.64 12.52 -7.93
C ALA A 249 -8.61 13.63 -7.67
N LEU A 250 -7.30 13.36 -7.81
CA LEU A 250 -6.24 14.39 -7.73
C LEU A 250 -6.46 15.50 -8.78
N PHE A 251 -6.77 15.11 -10.01
CA PHE A 251 -7.07 16.03 -11.11
C PHE A 251 -8.38 16.81 -10.89
N GLY A 252 -9.44 16.14 -10.43
CA GLY A 252 -10.75 16.72 -10.15
C GLY A 252 -10.74 17.68 -8.96
N GLN A 253 -9.85 17.45 -8.00
CA GLN A 253 -9.53 18.38 -6.91
C GLN A 253 -8.65 19.54 -7.36
N THR A 254 -8.24 19.59 -8.62
CA THR A 254 -7.36 20.61 -9.21
C THR A 254 -6.03 20.75 -8.47
N CYS A 255 -5.44 19.62 -8.06
CA CYS A 255 -4.11 19.57 -7.44
C CYS A 255 -3.02 19.52 -8.52
N PHE A 256 -2.86 20.62 -9.25
CA PHE A 256 -1.95 20.73 -10.40
C PHE A 256 -0.54 21.21 -10.04
N ALA A 257 -0.34 21.78 -8.85
CA ALA A 257 0.96 22.29 -8.42
C ALA A 257 1.64 21.37 -7.39
N PRO A 258 2.99 21.33 -7.34
CA PRO A 258 3.71 20.61 -6.30
C PRO A 258 3.28 21.06 -4.90
N GLY A 259 3.10 20.13 -3.97
CA GLY A 259 2.65 20.42 -2.61
C GLY A 259 1.12 20.42 -2.43
N GLU A 260 0.36 20.42 -3.53
CA GLU A 260 -1.09 20.22 -3.46
C GLU A 260 -1.42 18.74 -3.33
N ALA A 261 -2.23 18.41 -2.33
CA ALA A 261 -2.63 17.04 -2.05
C ALA A 261 -4.14 16.90 -1.92
N LYS A 262 -4.61 15.67 -2.10
CA LYS A 262 -5.96 15.27 -1.73
C LYS A 262 -5.94 13.98 -0.92
N CYS A 263 -6.98 13.77 -0.12
CA CYS A 263 -7.28 12.48 0.48
C CYS A 263 -8.73 12.09 0.22
N THR A 264 -8.94 10.88 -0.32
CA THR A 264 -10.26 10.29 -0.51
C THR A 264 -10.58 9.40 0.69
N TYR A 265 -11.62 9.72 1.47
CA TYR A 265 -12.03 8.98 2.66
C TYR A 265 -13.23 8.06 2.36
N GLY A 266 -12.94 6.77 2.14
CA GLY A 266 -13.92 5.70 1.93
C GLY A 266 -13.71 4.55 2.91
N THR A 267 -13.91 3.31 2.46
CA THR A 267 -13.62 2.10 3.26
C THR A 267 -12.17 2.13 3.78
N GLY A 268 -11.22 2.34 2.87
CA GLY A 268 -9.88 2.83 3.16
C GLY A 268 -9.73 4.28 2.72
N SER A 269 -8.58 4.88 3.01
CA SER A 269 -8.26 6.26 2.58
C SER A 269 -7.02 6.30 1.71
N PHE A 270 -7.05 7.12 0.67
CA PHE A 270 -5.96 7.25 -0.30
C PHE A 270 -5.54 8.71 -0.42
N LEU A 271 -4.35 9.00 0.09
CA LEU A 271 -3.76 10.33 0.06
C LEU A 271 -2.77 10.40 -1.10
N LEU A 272 -2.91 11.41 -1.97
CA LEU A 272 -2.01 11.68 -3.07
C LEU A 272 -1.47 13.10 -2.97
N LEU A 273 -0.15 13.24 -3.00
CA LEU A 273 0.58 14.51 -3.02
C LEU A 273 1.22 14.71 -4.39
N ASN A 274 0.91 15.79 -5.08
CA ASN A 274 1.58 16.18 -6.32
C ASN A 274 3.05 16.57 -6.01
N THR A 275 4.01 15.92 -6.68
CA THR A 275 5.46 16.18 -6.52
C THR A 275 6.09 16.86 -7.72
N GLY A 276 5.28 17.31 -8.68
CA GLY A 276 5.75 17.96 -9.90
C GLY A 276 6.37 17.00 -10.90
N PRO A 277 7.30 17.47 -11.76
CA PRO A 277 7.78 16.71 -12.91
C PRO A 277 8.86 15.67 -12.60
N THR A 278 9.25 15.52 -11.34
CA THR A 278 10.30 14.59 -10.92
C THR A 278 9.74 13.52 -9.98
N PRO A 279 9.97 12.22 -10.24
CA PRO A 279 9.54 11.17 -9.34
C PRO A 279 10.34 11.22 -8.04
N VAL A 280 9.65 11.32 -6.91
CA VAL A 280 10.23 11.21 -5.57
C VAL A 280 10.15 9.76 -5.12
N LEU A 281 11.28 9.05 -5.07
CA LEU A 281 11.32 7.69 -4.55
C LEU A 281 11.22 7.70 -3.03
N SER A 282 10.16 7.10 -2.49
CA SER A 282 9.92 7.09 -1.05
C SER A 282 10.91 6.22 -0.29
N THR A 283 11.42 6.73 0.83
CA THR A 283 12.14 5.97 1.86
C THR A 283 11.29 5.77 3.13
N HIS A 284 10.11 6.39 3.22
CA HIS A 284 9.19 6.32 4.37
C HIS A 284 7.91 5.50 4.07
N GLY A 285 8.00 4.52 3.18
CA GLY A 285 6.91 3.56 2.95
C GLY A 285 5.77 4.06 2.06
N MET A 286 5.92 5.17 1.34
CA MET A 286 4.95 5.60 0.33
C MET A 286 5.18 4.89 -1.01
N LEU A 287 4.18 4.99 -1.89
CA LEU A 287 4.28 4.62 -3.30
C LEU A 287 4.70 5.84 -4.11
N THR A 288 5.61 5.65 -5.06
CA THR A 288 5.91 6.66 -6.09
C THR A 288 5.14 6.31 -7.34
N THR A 289 4.38 7.24 -7.90
CA THR A 289 3.48 6.96 -9.03
C THR A 289 3.38 8.16 -9.97
N VAL A 290 2.82 7.95 -11.17
CA VAL A 290 2.46 9.06 -12.05
C VAL A 290 1.13 9.64 -11.57
N GLY A 291 1.08 10.96 -11.38
CA GLY A 291 -0.13 11.71 -11.07
C GLY A 291 -0.99 11.93 -12.32
N PHE A 292 -0.41 12.45 -13.40
CA PHE A 292 -1.05 12.56 -14.72
C PHE A 292 -0.03 13.01 -15.79
N LYS A 293 -0.39 12.88 -17.07
CA LYS A 293 0.34 13.50 -18.18
C LYS A 293 -0.63 14.13 -19.18
N ILE A 294 -0.36 15.36 -19.60
CA ILE A 294 -1.22 16.12 -20.53
C ILE A 294 -0.56 16.20 -21.89
N GLY A 295 -1.05 15.42 -22.87
CA GLY A 295 -0.45 15.33 -24.20
C GLY A 295 1.07 15.10 -24.15
N ASP A 296 1.81 16.01 -24.77
CA ASP A 296 3.28 15.99 -24.85
C ASP A 296 3.99 16.69 -23.68
N GLU A 297 3.25 17.27 -22.73
CA GLU A 297 3.84 17.91 -21.56
C GLU A 297 4.58 16.89 -20.67
N PRO A 298 5.58 17.32 -19.88
CA PRO A 298 6.22 16.47 -18.88
C PRO A 298 5.17 15.84 -17.95
N ALA A 299 5.37 14.56 -17.62
CA ALA A 299 4.50 13.90 -16.65
C ALA A 299 4.63 14.56 -15.27
N VAL A 300 3.50 14.65 -14.57
CA VAL A 300 3.45 15.05 -13.17
C VAL A 300 3.38 13.78 -12.33
N TYR A 301 4.22 13.69 -11.30
CA TYR A 301 4.32 12.56 -10.39
C TYR A 301 3.59 12.84 -9.07
N ALA A 302 3.34 11.77 -8.33
CA ALA A 302 2.76 11.84 -7.01
C ALA A 302 3.41 10.84 -6.05
N LEU A 303 3.41 11.21 -4.77
CA LEU A 303 3.49 10.24 -3.68
C LEU A 303 2.08 9.81 -3.31
N GLU A 304 1.91 8.52 -3.06
CA GLU A 304 0.64 7.94 -2.64
C GLU A 304 0.81 7.13 -1.36
N GLY A 305 -0.07 7.41 -0.39
CA GLY A 305 -0.17 6.71 0.88
C GLY A 305 -1.55 6.13 1.04
N SER A 306 -1.62 4.84 1.37
CA SER A 306 -2.86 4.09 1.51
C SER A 306 -3.08 3.73 2.97
N ILE A 307 -4.24 4.09 3.50
CA ILE A 307 -4.70 3.74 4.84
C ILE A 307 -5.77 2.66 4.70
N ALA A 308 -5.47 1.45 5.17
CA ALA A 308 -6.32 0.28 4.95
C ALA A 308 -7.73 0.43 5.53
N VAL A 309 -7.81 0.95 6.76
CA VAL A 309 -9.03 0.92 7.59
C VAL A 309 -9.36 2.32 8.09
N THR A 310 -10.40 2.92 7.50
CA THR A 310 -10.94 4.24 7.91
C THR A 310 -12.47 4.16 8.00
N GLY A 311 -13.18 4.23 6.88
CA GLY A 311 -14.64 4.04 6.86
C GLY A 311 -15.06 2.63 7.27
N SER A 312 -14.24 1.62 7.01
CA SER A 312 -14.46 0.26 7.53
C SER A 312 -14.36 0.17 9.05
N LEU A 313 -13.66 1.09 9.73
CA LEU A 313 -13.66 1.16 11.19
C LEU A 313 -15.03 1.60 11.72
N VAL A 314 -15.62 2.61 11.09
CA VAL A 314 -17.00 3.05 11.39
C VAL A 314 -17.99 1.94 11.09
N GLN A 315 -17.81 1.23 9.96
CA GLN A 315 -18.63 0.07 9.62
C GLN A 315 -18.51 -1.04 10.67
N TRP A 316 -17.30 -1.37 11.11
CA TRP A 316 -17.09 -2.37 12.16
C TRP A 316 -17.71 -1.95 13.50
N PHE A 317 -17.65 -0.67 13.84
CA PHE A 317 -18.31 -0.14 15.04
C PHE A 317 -19.84 -0.29 14.98
N ARG A 318 -20.43 -0.20 13.78
CA ARG A 318 -21.85 -0.44 13.51
C ARG A 318 -22.21 -1.92 13.46
N ASP A 319 -21.57 -2.68 12.58
CA ASP A 319 -21.98 -4.06 12.25
C ASP A 319 -21.36 -5.09 13.21
N GLY A 320 -20.16 -4.81 13.72
CA GLY A 320 -19.40 -5.73 14.57
C GLY A 320 -19.66 -5.52 16.06
N LEU A 321 -19.73 -4.27 16.51
CA LEU A 321 -20.02 -3.94 17.92
C LEU A 321 -21.48 -3.54 18.18
N GLU A 322 -22.26 -3.27 17.13
CA GLU A 322 -23.67 -2.87 17.23
C GLU A 322 -23.90 -1.65 18.14
N LEU A 323 -22.92 -0.73 18.21
CA LEU A 323 -22.97 0.45 19.07
C LEU A 323 -23.67 1.66 18.44
N ILE A 324 -23.89 1.61 17.12
CA ILE A 324 -24.66 2.58 16.33
C ILE A 324 -25.51 1.83 15.30
N GLY A 325 -26.65 2.40 14.89
CA GLY A 325 -27.56 1.79 13.91
C GLY A 325 -27.23 2.12 12.45
N SER A 326 -26.51 3.22 12.22
CA SER A 326 -26.11 3.68 10.89
C SER A 326 -24.76 4.39 10.94
N ALA A 327 -24.03 4.44 9.81
CA ALA A 327 -22.72 5.09 9.79
C ALA A 327 -22.75 6.58 10.20
N PRO A 328 -23.75 7.41 9.79
CA PRO A 328 -23.82 8.82 10.21
C PRO A 328 -24.03 9.03 11.72
N GLU A 329 -24.53 8.04 12.45
CA GLU A 329 -24.71 8.15 13.91
C GLU A 329 -23.38 8.24 14.67
N ILE A 330 -22.25 7.84 14.06
CA ILE A 330 -20.93 7.93 14.69
C ILE A 330 -20.61 9.36 15.12
N GLU A 331 -20.92 10.36 14.28
CA GLU A 331 -20.67 11.78 14.59
C GLU A 331 -21.52 12.22 15.78
N THR A 332 -22.80 11.83 15.78
CA THR A 332 -23.75 12.19 16.84
C THR A 332 -23.30 11.61 18.18
N LEU A 333 -22.83 10.36 18.18
CA LEU A 333 -22.34 9.68 19.38
C LEU A 333 -20.99 10.25 19.85
N ALA A 334 -20.06 10.53 18.93
CA ALA A 334 -18.76 11.12 19.25
C ALA A 334 -18.87 12.55 19.81
N ARG A 335 -19.97 13.26 19.51
CA ARG A 335 -20.29 14.59 20.04
C ARG A 335 -20.89 14.59 21.44
N THR A 336 -21.20 13.42 22.04
CA THR A 336 -21.67 13.36 23.44
C THR A 336 -20.55 13.52 24.46
N VAL A 337 -19.30 13.60 24.00
CA VAL A 337 -18.09 13.76 24.79
C VAL A 337 -17.20 14.85 24.16
N GLU A 338 -16.34 15.47 24.97
CA GLU A 338 -15.45 16.55 24.53
C GLU A 338 -14.19 16.04 23.81
N ASP A 339 -13.70 14.85 24.20
CA ASP A 339 -12.47 14.24 23.69
C ASP A 339 -12.55 12.70 23.67
N ASN A 340 -11.43 12.02 23.42
CA ASN A 340 -11.34 10.56 23.40
C ASN A 340 -11.21 9.91 24.80
N GLY A 341 -11.22 10.69 25.89
CA GLY A 341 -11.09 10.20 27.26
C GLY A 341 -9.76 9.50 27.58
N GLY A 342 -8.73 9.67 26.74
CA GLY A 342 -7.45 8.98 26.83
C GLY A 342 -7.42 7.61 26.13
N CYS A 343 -8.50 7.19 25.46
CA CYS A 343 -8.52 5.94 24.71
C CYS A 343 -8.13 6.12 23.24
N TYR A 344 -7.40 5.14 22.71
CA TYR A 344 -6.95 5.12 21.32
C TYR A 344 -7.36 3.80 20.66
N ILE A 345 -7.81 3.87 19.41
CA ILE A 345 -8.15 2.69 18.61
C ILE A 345 -7.21 2.64 17.43
N VAL A 346 -6.32 1.65 17.38
CA VAL A 346 -5.45 1.41 16.22
C VAL A 346 -6.10 0.35 15.34
N PRO A 347 -6.61 0.69 14.13
CA PRO A 347 -7.50 -0.18 13.39
C PRO A 347 -6.78 -1.13 12.43
N ALA A 348 -5.77 -1.86 12.92
CA ALA A 348 -4.96 -2.80 12.13
C ALA A 348 -5.69 -4.13 11.83
N PHE A 349 -6.94 -4.10 11.36
CA PHE A 349 -7.75 -5.30 11.12
C PHE A 349 -7.24 -6.19 9.97
N SER A 350 -6.50 -5.59 9.04
CA SER A 350 -5.84 -6.26 7.91
C SER A 350 -4.32 -6.08 7.95
N GLY A 351 -3.75 -5.78 9.14
CA GLY A 351 -2.41 -5.21 9.27
C GLY A 351 -2.39 -3.69 9.04
N LEU A 352 -1.21 -3.08 9.22
CA LEU A 352 -0.97 -1.67 8.92
C LEU A 352 -0.29 -1.53 7.55
N PHE A 353 -0.78 -0.59 6.74
CA PHE A 353 -0.14 -0.19 5.48
C PHE A 353 0.82 0.97 5.72
N ALA A 354 0.92 1.90 4.77
CA ALA A 354 1.78 3.05 4.84
C ALA A 354 1.54 3.88 6.12
N PRO A 355 2.58 4.35 6.83
CA PRO A 355 4.01 4.14 6.54
C PRO A 355 4.61 2.82 7.08
N HIS A 356 3.84 2.06 7.87
CA HIS A 356 4.30 0.95 8.71
C HIS A 356 4.55 -0.38 7.97
N TRP A 357 3.68 -0.78 7.05
CA TRP A 357 3.75 -2.05 6.30
C TRP A 357 3.89 -3.33 7.15
N HIS A 358 3.31 -3.33 8.35
CA HIS A 358 3.27 -4.48 9.26
C HIS A 358 1.99 -5.29 9.05
N SER A 359 2.05 -6.34 8.23
CA SER A 359 0.90 -7.21 7.92
C SER A 359 0.44 -8.08 9.12
N GLU A 360 1.34 -8.29 10.09
CA GLU A 360 1.11 -9.02 11.33
C GLU A 360 0.42 -8.18 12.42
N ALA A 361 0.41 -6.84 12.29
CA ALA A 361 -0.23 -5.95 13.25
C ALA A 361 -1.73 -6.28 13.38
N ARG A 362 -2.28 -6.14 14.60
CA ARG A 362 -3.71 -6.38 14.87
C ARG A 362 -4.36 -5.20 15.57
N GLY A 363 -5.66 -5.08 15.38
CA GLY A 363 -6.43 -3.99 15.96
C GLY A 363 -6.34 -3.99 17.49
N VAL A 364 -6.05 -2.82 18.08
CA VAL A 364 -5.93 -2.64 19.54
C VAL A 364 -6.78 -1.45 19.97
N ILE A 365 -7.45 -1.60 21.11
CA ILE A 365 -8.05 -0.49 21.86
C ILE A 365 -7.24 -0.33 23.14
N ALA A 366 -6.57 0.81 23.30
CA ALA A 366 -5.70 1.12 24.44
C ALA A 366 -6.29 2.26 25.28
N GLY A 367 -5.83 2.40 26.52
CA GLY A 367 -6.19 3.52 27.41
C GLY A 367 -7.58 3.43 28.04
N LEU A 368 -8.15 2.22 28.16
CA LEU A 368 -9.46 2.04 28.79
C LEU A 368 -9.40 2.26 30.31
N THR A 369 -10.24 3.15 30.81
CA THR A 369 -10.51 3.37 32.24
C THR A 369 -12.01 3.28 32.52
N SER A 370 -12.42 3.25 33.79
CA SER A 370 -13.84 3.25 34.17
C SER A 370 -14.61 4.53 33.78
N TYR A 371 -13.89 5.57 33.34
CA TYR A 371 -14.47 6.81 32.80
C TYR A 371 -14.95 6.67 31.34
N ILE A 372 -14.40 5.71 30.59
CA ILE A 372 -14.68 5.54 29.16
C ILE A 372 -16.14 5.15 28.93
N THR A 373 -16.73 5.71 27.87
CA THR A 373 -18.11 5.46 27.45
C THR A 373 -18.13 5.14 25.96
N LYS A 374 -19.27 4.69 25.43
CA LYS A 374 -19.44 4.53 23.98
C LYS A 374 -19.21 5.82 23.17
N GLY A 375 -19.41 7.00 23.78
CA GLY A 375 -19.09 8.29 23.16
C GLY A 375 -17.59 8.48 22.95
N HIS A 376 -16.78 8.15 23.96
CA HIS A 376 -15.32 8.18 23.87
C HIS A 376 -14.78 7.20 22.83
N LEU A 377 -15.36 5.99 22.74
CA LEU A 377 -14.99 5.02 21.69
C LEU A 377 -15.36 5.51 20.29
N ALA A 378 -16.57 6.08 20.11
CA ALA A 378 -16.98 6.67 18.84
C ALA A 378 -16.06 7.84 18.44
N ARG A 379 -15.62 8.64 19.42
CA ARG A 379 -14.62 9.67 19.21
C ARG A 379 -13.29 9.08 18.73
N ALA A 380 -12.75 8.09 19.43
CA ALA A 380 -11.49 7.44 19.09
C ALA A 380 -11.53 6.77 17.70
N VAL A 381 -12.69 6.26 17.25
CA VAL A 381 -12.89 5.75 15.88
C VAL A 381 -12.63 6.85 14.83
N LEU A 382 -13.18 8.05 15.03
CA LEU A 382 -12.95 9.17 14.11
C LEU A 382 -11.50 9.66 14.20
N GLU A 383 -10.99 9.81 15.42
CA GLU A 383 -9.63 10.32 15.63
C GLU A 383 -8.55 9.40 15.06
N ALA A 384 -8.74 8.07 15.09
CA ALA A 384 -7.85 7.11 14.45
C ALA A 384 -7.66 7.38 12.94
N THR A 385 -8.69 7.89 12.26
CA THR A 385 -8.58 8.29 10.85
C THR A 385 -7.72 9.56 10.70
N GLY A 386 -7.87 10.52 11.62
CA GLY A 386 -7.04 11.72 11.65
C GLY A 386 -5.56 11.41 11.92
N TRP A 387 -5.28 10.56 12.90
CA TRP A 387 -3.91 10.19 13.25
C TRP A 387 -3.21 9.39 12.15
N GLN A 388 -3.86 8.39 11.55
CA GLN A 388 -3.32 7.69 10.39
C GLN A 388 -3.08 8.64 9.21
N THR A 389 -3.96 9.62 8.99
CA THR A 389 -3.76 10.66 7.96
C THR A 389 -2.49 11.46 8.25
N ARG A 390 -2.27 11.86 9.51
CA ARG A 390 -1.07 12.59 9.93
C ARG A 390 0.21 11.79 9.70
N GLU A 391 0.23 10.51 10.07
CA GLU A 391 1.42 9.66 9.84
C GLU A 391 1.80 9.59 8.36
N VAL A 392 0.80 9.48 7.47
CA VAL A 392 1.01 9.48 6.02
C VAL A 392 1.51 10.84 5.52
N VAL A 393 0.93 11.95 6.00
CA VAL A 393 1.36 13.30 5.61
C VAL A 393 2.79 13.58 6.09
N ASP A 394 3.12 13.23 7.33
CA ASP A 394 4.46 13.40 7.89
C ASP A 394 5.51 12.63 7.06
N ALA A 395 5.20 11.39 6.68
CA ALA A 395 6.06 10.58 5.82
C ALA A 395 6.22 11.17 4.39
N MET A 396 5.14 11.69 3.79
CA MET A 396 5.22 12.35 2.49
C MET A 396 6.01 13.65 2.52
N ASN A 397 5.86 14.45 3.57
CA ASN A 397 6.64 15.67 3.77
C ASN A 397 8.12 15.33 3.90
N ALA A 398 8.46 14.27 4.64
CA ALA A 398 9.83 13.80 4.81
C ALA A 398 10.46 13.29 3.50
N ASP A 399 9.71 12.55 2.68
CA ASP A 399 10.18 12.04 1.38
C ASP A 399 10.35 13.14 0.32
N SER A 400 9.40 14.07 0.25
CA SER A 400 9.34 15.06 -0.84
C SER A 400 10.07 16.37 -0.53
N GLY A 401 10.30 16.69 0.76
CA GLY A 401 10.73 18.01 1.18
C GLY A 401 9.69 19.12 0.94
N LEU A 402 8.47 18.76 0.51
CA LEU A 402 7.36 19.68 0.33
C LEU A 402 6.51 19.68 1.59
N ALA A 403 6.28 20.86 2.17
CA ALA A 403 5.33 20.99 3.26
C ALA A 403 3.91 21.05 2.68
N LEU A 404 3.03 20.14 3.12
CA LEU A 404 1.60 20.23 2.84
C LEU A 404 1.06 21.59 3.32
N SER A 405 0.37 22.32 2.44
CA SER A 405 -0.19 23.64 2.74
C SER A 405 -1.69 23.64 3.03
N SER A 406 -2.40 22.65 2.48
CA SER A 406 -3.82 22.37 2.72
C SER A 406 -4.14 20.97 2.22
N LEU A 407 -5.15 20.34 2.81
CA LEU A 407 -5.63 19.03 2.37
C LEU A 407 -7.01 19.16 1.75
N LYS A 408 -7.14 18.85 0.45
CA LYS A 408 -8.45 18.71 -0.19
C LYS A 408 -9.00 17.31 0.11
N VAL A 409 -10.28 17.22 0.43
CA VAL A 409 -10.88 15.97 0.88
C VAL A 409 -12.11 15.64 0.07
N ASP A 410 -12.31 14.36 -0.21
CA ASP A 410 -13.52 13.81 -0.84
C ASP A 410 -13.84 12.41 -0.30
N GLY A 411 -14.94 11.83 -0.73
CA GLY A 411 -15.43 10.54 -0.22
C GLY A 411 -16.46 10.69 0.91
N GLY A 412 -17.15 9.59 1.22
CA GLY A 412 -18.36 9.59 2.05
C GLY A 412 -18.14 10.06 3.48
N MET A 413 -16.97 9.78 4.08
CA MET A 413 -16.69 10.21 5.46
C MET A 413 -16.52 11.72 5.58
N THR A 414 -16.31 12.45 4.48
CA THR A 414 -16.15 13.91 4.52
C THR A 414 -17.42 14.64 4.90
N ALA A 415 -18.57 13.95 4.94
CA ALA A 415 -19.81 14.48 5.50
C ALA A 415 -19.74 14.71 7.03
N ASP A 416 -18.87 13.98 7.74
CA ASP A 416 -18.65 14.09 9.17
C ASP A 416 -17.81 15.34 9.49
N ASN A 417 -18.46 16.39 9.99
CA ASN A 417 -17.79 17.67 10.22
C ASN A 417 -16.85 17.63 11.43
N LEU A 418 -17.07 16.67 12.35
CA LEU A 418 -16.20 16.47 13.51
C LEU A 418 -14.86 15.87 13.08
N LEU A 419 -14.92 14.86 12.21
CA LEU A 419 -13.74 14.28 11.59
C LEU A 419 -12.97 15.31 10.75
N MET A 420 -13.67 16.13 9.95
CA MET A 420 -13.00 17.15 9.13
C MET A 420 -12.28 18.20 9.99
N GLN A 421 -12.89 18.64 11.09
CA GLN A 421 -12.23 19.53 12.04
C GLN A 421 -11.02 18.85 12.67
N PHE A 422 -11.16 17.60 13.13
CA PHE A 422 -10.06 16.88 13.76
C PHE A 422 -8.88 16.64 12.80
N ILE A 423 -9.12 16.34 11.52
CA ILE A 423 -8.04 16.23 10.53
C ILE A 423 -7.32 17.58 10.36
N ALA A 424 -8.05 18.69 10.29
CA ALA A 424 -7.42 20.02 10.19
C ALA A 424 -6.57 20.31 11.43
N ASP A 425 -7.08 19.96 12.60
CA ASP A 425 -6.41 20.11 13.87
C ASP A 425 -5.09 19.33 13.92
N VAL A 426 -5.11 18.02 13.63
CA VAL A 426 -3.92 17.18 13.76
C VAL A 426 -2.86 17.44 12.69
N LEU A 427 -3.27 17.85 11.48
CA LEU A 427 -2.34 18.18 10.40
C LEU A 427 -1.78 19.60 10.46
N ASP A 428 -2.39 20.49 11.25
CA ASP A 428 -2.06 21.91 11.31
C ASP A 428 -2.18 22.66 9.97
N VAL A 429 -3.08 22.21 9.09
CA VAL A 429 -3.35 22.86 7.80
C VAL A 429 -4.85 22.93 7.52
N PRO A 430 -5.31 23.86 6.66
CA PRO A 430 -6.70 23.90 6.25
C PRO A 430 -7.14 22.61 5.56
N VAL A 431 -8.29 22.08 5.96
CA VAL A 431 -8.98 20.98 5.28
C VAL A 431 -10.12 21.54 4.46
N VAL A 432 -10.23 21.14 3.19
CA VAL A 432 -11.18 21.75 2.25
C VAL A 432 -12.01 20.70 1.52
N ARG A 433 -13.34 20.79 1.68
CA ARG A 433 -14.30 19.90 1.00
C ARG A 433 -14.89 20.61 -0.23
N PRO A 434 -14.85 20.01 -1.43
CA PRO A 434 -15.43 20.58 -2.64
C PRO A 434 -16.95 20.49 -2.64
N MET A 435 -17.59 21.29 -3.50
CA MET A 435 -19.04 21.27 -3.72
C MET A 435 -19.51 20.06 -4.52
N VAL A 436 -18.70 19.59 -5.47
CA VAL A 436 -18.94 18.35 -6.19
C VAL A 436 -18.22 17.23 -5.44
N ALA A 437 -18.97 16.27 -4.91
CA ALA A 437 -18.40 15.17 -4.13
C ALA A 437 -17.77 14.08 -5.02
N GLU A 438 -18.26 13.95 -6.26
CA GLU A 438 -17.83 12.98 -7.27
C GLU A 438 -16.54 13.43 -7.98
N THR A 439 -15.48 13.69 -7.20
CA THR A 439 -14.22 14.25 -7.71
C THR A 439 -13.51 13.34 -8.71
N VAL A 440 -13.65 12.02 -8.57
CA VAL A 440 -13.15 11.02 -9.54
C VAL A 440 -13.76 11.26 -10.92
N SER A 441 -15.09 11.29 -10.99
CA SER A 441 -15.83 11.51 -12.24
C SER A 441 -15.57 12.90 -12.80
N LEU A 442 -15.54 13.92 -11.94
CA LEU A 442 -15.23 15.30 -12.34
C LEU A 442 -13.81 15.41 -12.90
N GLY A 443 -12.83 14.71 -12.32
CA GLY A 443 -11.45 14.71 -12.81
C GLY A 443 -11.31 14.07 -14.18
N ALA A 444 -11.96 12.93 -14.41
CA ALA A 444 -12.01 12.32 -15.74
C ALA A 444 -12.69 13.23 -16.77
N ALA A 445 -13.80 13.89 -16.39
CA ALA A 445 -14.45 14.88 -17.24
C ALA A 445 -13.53 16.07 -17.52
N TYR A 446 -12.90 16.67 -16.51
CA TYR A 446 -11.96 17.77 -16.67
C TYR A 446 -10.81 17.44 -17.61
N ALA A 447 -10.20 16.26 -17.46
CA ALA A 447 -9.15 15.79 -18.36
C ALA A 447 -9.66 15.67 -19.81
N ALA A 448 -10.81 15.02 -20.03
CA ALA A 448 -11.38 14.87 -21.37
C ALA A 448 -11.79 16.21 -21.99
N GLY A 449 -12.36 17.11 -21.20
CA GLY A 449 -12.76 18.45 -21.64
C GLY A 449 -11.57 19.34 -21.96
N LEU A 450 -10.48 19.23 -21.21
CA LEU A 450 -9.21 19.91 -21.50
C LEU A 450 -8.61 19.42 -22.83
N SER A 451 -8.55 18.09 -23.01
CA SER A 451 -8.08 17.42 -24.24
C SER A 451 -8.72 17.97 -25.52
N VAL A 452 -10.02 18.23 -25.45
CA VAL A 452 -10.82 18.64 -26.61
C VAL A 452 -11.06 20.16 -26.69
N GLY A 453 -10.39 20.95 -25.83
CA GLY A 453 -10.51 22.41 -25.78
C GLY A 453 -11.87 22.92 -25.30
N TYR A 454 -12.64 22.10 -24.57
CA TYR A 454 -13.89 22.55 -23.94
C TYR A 454 -13.63 23.47 -22.75
N TRP A 455 -12.61 23.14 -21.96
CA TRP A 455 -11.99 24.07 -21.01
C TRP A 455 -10.61 24.48 -21.57
N PRO A 456 -10.25 25.77 -21.50
CA PRO A 456 -9.09 26.28 -22.22
C PRO A 456 -7.75 25.91 -21.58
N ASP A 457 -7.72 25.79 -20.25
CA ASP A 457 -6.50 25.63 -19.46
C ASP A 457 -6.81 25.10 -18.04
N LEU A 458 -5.77 24.72 -17.31
CA LEU A 458 -5.85 24.26 -15.91
C LEU A 458 -6.43 25.34 -14.97
N GLU A 459 -6.18 26.62 -15.25
CA GLU A 459 -6.76 27.74 -14.50
C GLU A 459 -8.29 27.81 -14.66
N GLY A 460 -8.81 27.48 -15.84
CA GLY A 460 -10.24 27.33 -16.10
C GLY A 460 -10.87 26.25 -15.25
N LEU A 461 -10.16 25.14 -15.05
CA LEU A 461 -10.61 24.07 -14.17
C LEU A 461 -10.60 24.52 -12.70
N ARG A 462 -9.56 25.23 -12.25
CA ARG A 462 -9.52 25.83 -10.90
C ARG A 462 -10.68 26.78 -10.65
N ARG A 463 -11.08 27.59 -11.64
CA ARG A 463 -12.23 28.51 -11.53
C ARG A 463 -13.57 27.79 -11.36
N ASN A 464 -13.71 26.58 -11.91
CA ASN A 464 -14.91 25.74 -11.75
C ASN A 464 -14.90 24.94 -10.44
N TRP A 465 -13.75 24.83 -9.78
CA TRP A 465 -13.67 24.18 -8.48
C TRP A 465 -14.22 25.12 -7.40
N HIS A 466 -15.30 24.68 -6.76
CA HIS A 466 -15.99 25.44 -5.73
C HIS A 466 -15.93 24.71 -4.39
N ARG A 467 -15.68 25.48 -3.34
CA ARG A 467 -15.59 24.99 -1.97
C ARG A 467 -16.97 24.90 -1.34
N ALA A 468 -17.31 23.76 -0.75
CA ALA A 468 -18.50 23.61 0.11
C ALA A 468 -18.21 23.88 1.59
N GLY A 469 -17.00 23.55 2.06
CA GLY A 469 -16.61 23.72 3.47
C GLY A 469 -15.10 23.88 3.63
N GLN A 470 -14.71 24.56 4.70
CA GLN A 470 -13.32 24.67 5.14
C GLN A 470 -13.27 24.54 6.65
N TRP A 471 -12.29 23.79 7.14
CA TRP A 471 -11.94 23.71 8.54
C TRP A 471 -10.53 24.23 8.71
N LEU A 472 -10.35 25.09 9.71
CA LEU A 472 -9.05 25.66 10.07
C LEU A 472 -8.56 24.99 11.36
N PRO A 473 -7.25 24.78 11.51
CA PRO A 473 -6.69 24.23 12.74
C PRO A 473 -7.06 25.11 13.94
N ALA A 474 -7.55 24.47 15.00
CA ALA A 474 -7.94 25.11 16.25
C ALA A 474 -7.37 24.39 17.50
N MET A 475 -6.79 23.20 17.33
CA MET A 475 -6.17 22.44 18.42
C MET A 475 -4.87 23.09 18.91
N ASP A 476 -4.72 23.17 20.23
CA ASP A 476 -3.50 23.64 20.88
C ASP A 476 -2.27 22.81 20.46
N PRO A 477 -1.13 23.44 20.09
CA PRO A 477 0.06 22.72 19.62
C PRO A 477 0.63 21.73 20.64
N ALA A 478 0.59 22.04 21.95
CA ALA A 478 1.13 21.16 22.98
C ALA A 478 0.21 19.94 23.17
N ARG A 479 -1.11 20.15 23.17
CA ARG A 479 -2.10 19.07 23.16
C ARG A 479 -1.90 18.15 21.96
N ARG A 480 -1.80 18.72 20.76
CA ARG A 480 -1.58 17.98 19.51
C ARG A 480 -0.31 17.14 19.50
N ALA A 481 0.77 17.64 20.10
CA ALA A 481 2.02 16.89 20.23
C ALA A 481 1.87 15.74 21.24
N SER A 482 1.22 15.98 22.38
CA SER A 482 0.99 14.97 23.40
C SER A 482 0.09 13.83 22.91
N GLU A 483 -1.05 14.14 22.29
CA GLU A 483 -1.98 13.12 21.77
C GLU A 483 -1.34 12.30 20.65
N TYR A 484 -0.51 12.92 19.79
CA TYR A 484 0.22 12.18 18.77
C TYR A 484 1.28 11.23 19.38
N GLY A 485 1.94 11.65 20.47
CA GLY A 485 2.84 10.78 21.23
C GLY A 485 2.12 9.52 21.74
N HIS A 486 0.92 9.68 22.31
CA HIS A 486 0.11 8.55 22.77
C HIS A 486 -0.41 7.68 21.61
N TRP A 487 -0.81 8.28 20.48
CA TRP A 487 -1.16 7.53 19.28
C TRP A 487 -0.02 6.62 18.84
N ARG A 488 1.21 7.14 18.75
CA ARG A 488 2.39 6.35 18.36
C ARG A 488 2.67 5.20 19.33
N GLN A 489 2.55 5.43 20.63
CA GLN A 489 2.65 4.36 21.64
C GLN A 489 1.57 3.30 21.42
N ALA A 490 0.33 3.70 21.14
CA ALA A 490 -0.75 2.76 20.85
C ALA A 490 -0.48 1.94 19.59
N VAL A 491 0.12 2.53 18.55
CA VAL A 491 0.52 1.83 17.32
C VAL A 491 1.60 0.80 17.62
N GLU A 492 2.61 1.13 18.41
CA GLU A 492 3.69 0.21 18.79
C GLU A 492 3.16 -1.03 19.52
N LEU A 493 2.11 -0.89 20.33
CA LEU A 493 1.44 -2.03 21.00
C LEU A 493 0.78 -3.02 20.01
N THR A 494 0.56 -2.61 18.76
CA THR A 494 -0.01 -3.50 17.74
C THR A 494 1.02 -4.43 17.10
N PHE A 495 2.31 -4.11 17.22
CA PHE A 495 3.39 -4.86 16.59
C PHE A 495 3.64 -6.18 17.32
N GLY A 496 3.96 -7.24 16.56
CA GLY A 496 4.27 -8.56 17.12
C GLY A 496 3.09 -9.25 17.83
N TRP A 497 1.84 -8.78 17.61
CA TRP A 497 0.64 -9.34 18.23
C TRP A 497 0.35 -10.77 17.76
N MET A 498 0.31 -10.95 16.43
CA MET A 498 0.32 -12.29 15.82
C MET A 498 1.76 -12.75 15.70
N ARG A 499 2.26 -13.39 16.75
CA ARG A 499 3.48 -14.18 16.63
C ARG A 499 3.14 -15.40 15.77
N PRO A 500 3.92 -15.76 14.72
CA PRO A 500 4.10 -17.18 14.47
C PRO A 500 4.49 -17.76 15.83
N GLY A 501 3.72 -18.71 16.38
CA GLY A 501 4.04 -19.31 17.67
C GLY A 501 5.53 -19.69 17.71
N PRO A 502 6.16 -19.81 18.89
CA PRO A 502 7.55 -20.23 18.94
C PRO A 502 7.67 -21.47 18.07
N VAL A 503 8.39 -21.34 16.95
CA VAL A 503 8.89 -22.51 16.25
C VAL A 503 9.95 -23.01 17.23
N ALA A 504 9.50 -23.75 18.25
CA ALA A 504 10.32 -24.76 18.86
C ALA A 504 10.78 -25.57 17.66
N ALA A 505 12.04 -25.34 17.26
CA ALA A 505 12.63 -25.95 16.09
C ALA A 505 12.40 -27.45 16.26
N ALA A 506 11.43 -27.99 15.52
CA ALA A 506 11.04 -29.37 15.68
C ALA A 506 12.27 -30.23 15.34
N PRO A 507 12.47 -31.39 15.99
CA PRO A 507 13.59 -32.27 15.69
C PRO A 507 13.67 -32.54 14.17
N GLY A 508 14.73 -32.03 13.51
CA GLY A 508 14.86 -32.05 12.04
C GLY A 508 14.73 -30.69 11.33
N SER A 509 15.14 -29.60 11.99
CA SER A 509 15.08 -28.24 11.46
C SER A 509 16.35 -27.85 10.68
N ASP A 510 16.19 -27.09 9.60
CA ASP A 510 17.26 -26.56 8.75
C ASP A 510 18.16 -25.61 9.54
N LEU A 511 19.49 -25.75 9.40
CA LEU A 511 20.47 -24.92 10.12
C LEU A 511 20.22 -23.41 9.98
N VAL A 512 19.82 -22.94 8.79
CA VAL A 512 19.59 -21.50 8.57
C VAL A 512 18.41 -20.99 9.38
N GLU A 513 17.35 -21.79 9.48
CA GLU A 513 16.17 -21.45 10.31
C GLU A 513 16.51 -21.45 11.81
N VAL A 514 17.40 -22.36 12.23
CA VAL A 514 17.89 -22.42 13.61
C VAL A 514 18.72 -21.17 13.95
N LEU A 515 19.65 -20.78 13.08
CA LEU A 515 20.49 -19.60 13.28
C LEU A 515 19.65 -18.31 13.32
N LEU A 516 18.72 -18.15 12.38
CA LEU A 516 17.79 -17.01 12.36
C LEU A 516 16.86 -16.98 13.58
N ALA A 517 16.48 -18.14 14.12
CA ALA A 517 15.69 -18.20 15.35
C ALA A 517 16.49 -17.68 16.56
N ASP A 518 17.78 -17.99 16.65
CA ASP A 518 18.67 -17.47 17.69
C ASP A 518 18.91 -15.97 17.51
N HIS A 519 19.14 -15.48 16.29
CA HIS A 519 19.30 -14.04 16.00
C HIS A 519 18.08 -13.25 16.47
N ARG A 520 16.87 -13.72 16.14
CA ARG A 520 15.62 -13.12 16.64
C ARG A 520 15.50 -13.17 18.17
N ARG A 521 16.02 -14.21 18.82
CA ARG A 521 16.03 -14.32 20.28
C ARG A 521 17.01 -13.35 20.92
N PHE A 522 18.17 -13.10 20.32
CA PHE A 522 19.12 -12.08 20.77
C PHE A 522 18.51 -10.69 20.76
N GLU A 523 17.91 -10.30 19.63
CA GLU A 523 17.22 -9.01 19.50
C GLU A 523 16.08 -8.87 20.49
N GLN A 524 15.34 -9.96 20.75
CA GLN A 524 14.25 -9.95 21.72
C GLN A 524 14.78 -9.71 23.14
N LEU A 525 15.84 -10.41 23.56
CA LEU A 525 16.45 -10.23 24.87
C LEU A 525 17.03 -8.83 25.05
N LEU A 526 17.65 -8.24 24.00
CA LEU A 526 18.09 -6.84 24.02
C LEU A 526 16.92 -5.87 24.17
N ARG A 527 15.80 -6.10 23.48
CA ARG A 527 14.58 -5.29 23.65
C ARG A 527 14.02 -5.40 25.06
N ASP A 528 14.01 -6.60 25.63
CA ASP A 528 13.51 -6.83 26.99
C ASP A 528 14.42 -6.12 28.01
N LEU A 529 15.74 -6.15 27.83
CA LEU A 529 16.72 -5.42 28.65
C LEU A 529 16.52 -3.89 28.65
N ARG A 530 16.02 -3.31 27.55
CA ARG A 530 15.70 -1.88 27.46
C ARG A 530 14.44 -1.49 28.24
N ASN A 531 13.52 -2.44 28.43
CA ASN A 531 12.15 -2.15 28.86
C ASN A 531 11.86 -2.53 30.33
N THR A 532 12.79 -3.20 31.03
CA THR A 532 12.59 -3.61 32.43
C THR A 532 13.85 -3.49 33.29
N GLU A 533 13.71 -2.98 34.51
CA GLU A 533 14.78 -2.98 35.52
C GLU A 533 14.72 -4.22 36.43
N ALA A 534 13.54 -4.84 36.59
CA ALA A 534 13.26 -5.81 37.65
C ALA A 534 13.84 -7.22 37.42
N ASP A 535 14.32 -7.53 36.21
CA ASP A 535 14.83 -8.87 35.83
C ASP A 535 16.12 -8.81 34.97
N ARG A 536 16.85 -7.69 35.08
CA ARG A 536 17.99 -7.37 34.24
C ARG A 536 19.11 -8.40 34.32
N GLU A 537 19.48 -8.82 35.52
CA GLU A 537 20.57 -9.78 35.74
C GLU A 537 20.28 -11.14 35.08
N ALA A 538 19.04 -11.61 35.17
CA ALA A 538 18.61 -12.86 34.53
C ALA A 538 18.59 -12.74 33.00
N LEU A 539 18.10 -11.62 32.46
CA LEU A 539 18.08 -11.37 31.01
C LEU A 539 19.49 -11.24 30.42
N VAL A 540 20.42 -10.60 31.15
CA VAL A 540 21.84 -10.51 30.76
C VAL A 540 22.48 -11.90 30.76
N ALA A 541 22.25 -12.68 31.82
CA ALA A 541 22.77 -14.05 31.91
C ALA A 541 22.21 -14.94 30.80
N GLU A 542 20.91 -14.84 30.49
CA GLU A 542 20.28 -15.60 29.40
C GLU A 542 20.85 -15.20 28.03
N LEU A 543 21.01 -13.90 27.77
CA LEU A 543 21.58 -13.40 26.52
C LEU A 543 23.03 -13.84 26.35
N ALA A 544 23.86 -13.71 27.39
CA ALA A 544 25.25 -14.15 27.37
C ALA A 544 25.36 -15.65 27.13
N ALA A 545 24.58 -16.46 27.85
CA ALA A 545 24.57 -17.91 27.69
C ALA A 545 24.15 -18.33 26.27
N LEU A 546 23.08 -17.73 25.73
CA LEU A 546 22.62 -18.07 24.39
C LEU A 546 23.60 -17.63 23.31
N LEU A 547 24.18 -16.43 23.43
CA LEU A 547 25.12 -15.88 22.47
C LEU A 547 26.42 -16.70 22.42
N VAL A 548 26.97 -17.07 23.58
CA VAL A 548 28.17 -17.91 23.67
C VAL A 548 27.88 -19.33 23.18
N ALA A 549 26.75 -19.91 23.56
CA ALA A 549 26.36 -21.24 23.10
C ALA A 549 26.18 -21.30 21.58
N HIS A 550 25.57 -20.25 21.00
CA HIS A 550 25.38 -20.11 19.56
C HIS A 550 26.71 -19.98 18.83
N ALA A 551 27.57 -19.04 19.23
CA ALA A 551 28.86 -18.82 18.59
C ALA A 551 29.78 -20.05 18.67
N THR A 552 29.80 -20.73 19.83
CA THR A 552 30.55 -21.98 20.02
C THR A 552 30.02 -23.10 19.13
N ALA A 553 28.70 -23.20 18.97
CA ALA A 553 28.09 -24.19 18.08
C ALA A 553 28.38 -23.85 16.60
N THR A 554 28.39 -22.57 16.23
CA THR A 554 28.79 -22.11 14.89
C THR A 554 30.23 -22.52 14.61
N GLU A 555 31.16 -22.25 15.53
CA GLU A 555 32.56 -22.67 15.41
C GLU A 555 32.67 -24.19 15.26
N ARG A 556 32.15 -24.97 16.21
CA ARG A 556 32.40 -26.42 16.24
C ARG A 556 31.68 -27.22 15.17
N ILE A 557 30.51 -26.77 14.73
CA ILE A 557 29.64 -27.55 13.83
C ILE A 557 29.65 -26.99 12.41
N VAL A 558 29.78 -25.67 12.25
CA VAL A 558 29.56 -25.00 10.96
C VAL A 558 30.86 -24.47 10.36
N ARG A 559 31.76 -23.93 11.17
CA ARG A 559 33.05 -23.34 10.77
C ARG A 559 34.18 -23.71 11.74
N PRO A 560 34.66 -24.98 11.74
CA PRO A 560 35.67 -25.47 12.69
C PRO A 560 37.03 -24.79 12.56
N ASP A 561 37.29 -24.11 11.44
CA ASP A 561 38.52 -23.36 11.18
C ASP A 561 38.39 -21.85 11.55
N SER A 562 37.27 -21.44 12.15
CA SER A 562 37.05 -20.06 12.60
C SER A 562 37.89 -19.75 13.85
N PRO A 563 38.49 -18.56 14.00
CA PRO A 563 39.47 -18.27 15.05
C PRO A 563 38.94 -18.24 16.49
N GLY A 564 37.72 -18.71 16.79
CA GLY A 564 37.09 -18.62 18.11
C GLY A 564 35.95 -17.58 18.15
N ILE A 565 35.58 -17.13 19.35
CA ILE A 565 34.48 -16.18 19.60
C ILE A 565 35.03 -14.74 19.64
N PRO A 566 34.94 -13.96 18.55
CA PRO A 566 35.69 -12.71 18.40
C PRO A 566 35.20 -11.57 19.33
N PHE A 567 34.08 -11.77 20.02
CA PHE A 567 33.47 -10.79 20.92
C PHE A 567 33.61 -11.16 22.40
N ALA A 568 34.39 -12.20 22.75
CA ALA A 568 34.50 -12.67 24.13
C ALA A 568 34.99 -11.59 25.10
N ASP A 569 36.03 -10.82 24.72
CA ASP A 569 36.57 -9.74 25.55
C ASP A 569 35.59 -8.56 25.70
N ASP A 570 34.92 -8.18 24.62
CA ASP A 570 33.91 -7.12 24.63
C ASP A 570 32.70 -7.52 25.49
N LEU A 571 32.29 -8.79 25.41
CA LEU A 571 31.19 -9.34 26.22
C LEU A 571 31.57 -9.40 27.70
N LEU A 572 32.81 -9.78 28.04
CA LEU A 572 33.31 -9.76 29.42
C LEU A 572 33.35 -8.34 29.99
N ALA A 573 33.82 -7.37 29.20
CA ALA A 573 33.86 -5.97 29.61
C ALA A 573 32.47 -5.42 29.95
N VAL A 574 31.43 -5.89 29.26
CA VAL A 574 30.03 -5.57 29.57
C VAL A 574 29.56 -6.29 30.84
N LEU A 575 29.78 -7.61 30.93
CA LEU A 575 29.29 -8.45 32.02
C LEU A 575 29.91 -8.11 33.38
N GLU A 576 31.14 -7.58 33.38
CA GLU A 576 31.89 -7.20 34.58
C GLU A 576 31.76 -5.68 34.89
N SER A 577 31.00 -4.92 34.10
CA SER A 577 30.81 -3.49 34.31
C SER A 577 29.94 -3.19 35.54
N GLU A 578 30.42 -2.32 36.43
CA GLU A 578 29.63 -1.78 37.56
C GLU A 578 28.56 -0.77 37.11
N ASP A 579 28.64 -0.26 35.88
CA ASP A 579 27.70 0.69 35.28
C ASP A 579 27.06 0.07 34.02
N PHE A 580 25.94 -0.63 34.22
CA PHE A 580 25.25 -1.37 33.16
C PHE A 580 24.63 -0.45 32.11
N GLU A 581 24.10 0.72 32.50
CA GLU A 581 23.50 1.67 31.54
C GLU A 581 24.54 2.16 30.54
N LYS A 582 25.79 2.32 30.99
CA LYS A 582 26.90 2.67 30.13
C LYS A 582 27.42 1.50 29.28
N ALA A 583 27.27 0.27 29.77
CA ALA A 583 27.72 -0.95 29.10
C ALA A 583 26.70 -1.51 28.09
N LEU A 584 25.40 -1.24 28.27
CA LEU A 584 24.31 -1.76 27.41
C LEU A 584 24.50 -1.38 25.92
N PRO A 585 24.86 -0.14 25.54
CA PRO A 585 25.14 0.17 24.14
C PRO A 585 26.31 -0.63 23.55
N GLN A 586 27.29 -1.03 24.37
CA GLN A 586 28.40 -1.87 23.92
C GLN A 586 27.93 -3.31 23.69
N LEU A 587 27.07 -3.84 24.57
CA LEU A 587 26.43 -5.14 24.39
C LEU A 587 25.61 -5.22 23.10
N GLU A 588 24.83 -4.17 22.82
CA GLU A 588 24.05 -4.05 21.59
C GLU A 588 24.96 -4.07 20.36
N ASN A 589 26.06 -3.33 20.38
CA ASN A 589 27.02 -3.33 19.28
C ASN A 589 27.66 -4.71 19.06
N VAL A 590 27.97 -5.45 20.14
CA VAL A 590 28.51 -6.81 20.07
C VAL A 590 27.52 -7.76 19.38
N VAL A 591 26.26 -7.76 19.83
CA VAL A 591 25.21 -8.61 19.27
C VAL A 591 24.94 -8.23 17.80
N ASP A 592 24.79 -6.95 17.50
CA ASP A 592 24.55 -6.45 16.14
C ASP A 592 25.70 -6.81 15.19
N ALA A 593 26.95 -6.64 15.63
CA ALA A 593 28.11 -6.97 14.81
C ALA A 593 28.18 -8.47 14.52
N HIS A 594 27.87 -9.32 15.52
CA HIS A 594 27.84 -10.77 15.37
C HIS A 594 26.73 -11.21 14.38
N VAL A 595 25.49 -10.76 14.60
CA VAL A 595 24.34 -11.10 13.74
C VAL A 595 24.60 -10.66 12.29
N ARG A 596 25.00 -9.41 12.07
CA ARG A 596 25.29 -8.90 10.72
C ARG A 596 26.43 -9.65 10.04
N GLY A 597 27.44 -10.08 10.79
CA GLY A 597 28.55 -10.88 10.29
C GLY A 597 28.08 -12.25 9.76
N GLU A 598 27.22 -12.93 10.52
CA GLU A 598 26.66 -14.21 10.10
C GLU A 598 25.65 -14.08 8.96
N GLU A 599 24.78 -13.08 8.98
CA GLU A 599 23.79 -12.87 7.92
C GLU A 599 24.43 -12.56 6.56
N ARG A 600 25.48 -11.72 6.55
CA ARG A 600 26.17 -11.35 5.30
C ARG A 600 27.02 -12.48 4.74
N GLY A 601 27.74 -13.19 5.61
CA GLY A 601 28.64 -14.27 5.21
C GLY A 601 28.01 -15.65 5.32
N LEU A 602 27.81 -16.10 6.56
CA LEU A 602 27.48 -17.50 6.86
C LEU A 602 26.14 -17.95 6.28
N LEU A 603 25.05 -17.22 6.51
CA LEU A 603 23.72 -17.66 6.07
C LEU A 603 23.60 -17.70 4.54
N ASN A 604 24.21 -16.73 3.86
CA ASN A 604 24.24 -16.68 2.40
C ASN A 604 25.07 -17.83 1.81
N ASP A 605 26.24 -18.12 2.40
CA ASP A 605 27.08 -19.25 2.00
C ASP A 605 26.34 -20.58 2.19
N LEU A 606 25.73 -20.80 3.35
CA LEU A 606 24.96 -22.02 3.63
C LEU A 606 23.80 -22.22 2.66
N ARG A 607 23.04 -21.16 2.33
CA ARG A 607 21.93 -21.21 1.36
C ARG A 607 22.40 -21.53 -0.06
N ARG A 608 23.58 -21.07 -0.45
CA ARG A 608 24.12 -21.24 -1.81
C ARG A 608 24.84 -22.58 -2.02
N THR A 609 25.54 -23.05 -0.99
CA THR A 609 26.52 -24.14 -1.11
C THR A 609 26.03 -25.48 -0.57
N MET A 610 24.96 -25.51 0.24
CA MET A 610 24.51 -26.72 0.91
C MET A 610 23.08 -27.12 0.54
N SER A 611 22.85 -28.42 0.36
CA SER A 611 21.51 -28.95 0.16
C SER A 611 20.66 -28.82 1.43
N THR A 612 19.33 -28.77 1.28
CA THR A 612 18.40 -28.74 2.43
C THR A 612 18.57 -29.95 3.36
N SER A 613 18.92 -31.11 2.83
CA SER A 613 19.18 -32.32 3.63
C SER A 613 20.43 -32.17 4.50
N ASP A 614 21.51 -31.62 3.94
CA ASP A 614 22.77 -31.39 4.66
C ASP A 614 22.61 -30.30 5.71
N ARG A 615 21.90 -29.22 5.38
CA ARG A 615 21.52 -28.16 6.33
C ARG A 615 20.67 -28.69 7.48
N THR A 616 19.79 -29.64 7.21
CA THR A 616 18.99 -30.30 8.26
C THR A 616 19.86 -31.20 9.15
N GLY A 617 20.86 -31.87 8.57
CA GLY A 617 21.85 -32.65 9.31
C GLY A 617 22.70 -31.79 10.24
N LEU A 618 23.24 -30.69 9.72
CA LEU A 618 24.00 -29.73 10.52
C LEU A 618 23.12 -29.01 11.55
N GLY A 619 21.87 -28.69 11.22
CA GLY A 619 20.92 -28.07 12.16
C GLY A 619 20.72 -28.92 13.41
N ARG A 620 20.61 -30.25 13.26
CA ARG A 620 20.55 -31.18 14.40
C ARG A 620 21.81 -31.17 15.25
N ALA A 621 22.98 -31.22 14.61
CA ALA A 621 24.27 -31.20 15.30
C ALA A 621 24.50 -29.86 16.03
N PHE A 622 24.12 -28.75 15.40
CA PHE A 622 24.19 -27.41 15.96
C PHE A 622 23.31 -27.27 17.20
N VAL A 623 22.04 -27.69 17.13
CA VAL A 623 21.12 -27.64 18.27
C VAL A 623 21.64 -28.49 19.43
N ALA A 624 22.21 -29.67 19.15
CA ALA A 624 22.79 -30.54 20.17
C ALA A 624 24.01 -29.90 20.84
N GLU A 625 24.91 -29.30 20.07
CA GLU A 625 26.10 -28.63 20.60
C GLU A 625 25.73 -27.35 21.37
N ARG A 626 24.82 -26.53 20.85
CA ARG A 626 24.30 -25.34 21.55
C ARG A 626 23.69 -25.73 22.89
N ARG A 627 22.87 -26.79 22.93
CA ARG A 627 22.29 -27.29 24.17
C ARG A 627 23.37 -27.77 25.16
N ARG A 628 24.39 -28.48 24.66
CA ARG A 628 25.53 -28.90 25.48
C ARG A 628 26.26 -27.70 26.10
N GLN A 629 26.44 -26.61 25.36
CA GLN A 629 27.06 -25.39 25.90
C GLN A 629 26.19 -24.72 26.97
N LEU A 630 24.88 -24.66 26.76
CA LEU A 630 23.94 -24.15 27.76
C LEU A 630 23.96 -25.01 29.05
N ASP A 631 24.01 -26.34 28.92
CA ASP A 631 24.10 -27.27 30.07
C ASP A 631 25.43 -27.12 30.84
N LEU A 632 26.47 -26.55 30.21
CA LEU A 632 27.79 -26.27 30.80
C LEU A 632 27.91 -24.86 31.40
N ASP A 633 26.83 -24.10 31.45
CA ASP A 633 26.82 -22.70 31.95
C ASP A 633 27.83 -21.80 31.20
N CYS A 634 27.90 -21.94 29.87
CA CYS A 634 28.89 -21.23 29.04
C CYS A 634 28.78 -19.69 29.07
N GLY A 635 27.66 -19.14 29.57
CA GLY A 635 27.46 -17.70 29.74
C GLY A 635 28.17 -17.11 30.97
N ASN A 636 28.77 -17.95 31.81
CA ASN A 636 29.48 -17.50 33.00
C ASN A 636 30.78 -16.76 32.64
N PRO A 637 31.10 -15.60 33.26
CA PRO A 637 32.35 -14.87 33.02
C PRO A 637 33.63 -15.71 33.14
N GLY A 638 33.66 -16.71 34.02
CA GLY A 638 34.77 -17.67 34.11
C GLY A 638 34.99 -18.46 32.83
N HIS A 639 33.90 -18.97 32.24
CA HIS A 639 33.93 -19.75 31.00
C HIS A 639 34.25 -18.88 29.79
N ILE A 640 33.72 -17.65 29.75
CA ILE A 640 33.99 -16.71 28.65
C ILE A 640 35.48 -16.30 28.63
N ARG A 641 36.12 -16.11 29.81
CA ARG A 641 37.58 -15.87 29.90
C ARG A 641 38.40 -17.03 29.32
N GLU A 642 38.03 -18.26 29.63
CA GLU A 642 38.71 -19.44 29.06
C GLU A 642 38.56 -19.55 27.54
N LEU A 643 37.47 -19.02 26.97
CA LEU A 643 37.26 -18.95 25.51
C LEU A 643 38.08 -17.82 24.87
N GLY A 644 38.21 -16.67 25.54
CA GLY A 644 39.03 -15.53 25.11
C GLY A 644 40.53 -15.88 25.08
N ASP A 645 41.04 -16.56 26.12
CA ASP A 645 42.46 -16.93 26.20
C ASP A 645 42.94 -17.84 25.04
N ARG A 646 42.02 -18.60 24.42
CA ARG A 646 42.28 -19.48 23.27
C ARG A 646 42.46 -18.72 21.95
N LEU A 647 42.05 -17.45 21.86
CA LEU A 647 42.25 -16.58 20.69
C LEU A 647 43.64 -15.92 20.67
N THR A 648 44.32 -15.86 21.83
CA THR A 648 45.62 -15.19 22.03
C THR A 648 46.84 -16.10 21.94
N LEU A 649 46.65 -17.42 21.81
CA LEU A 649 47.68 -18.46 21.63
C LEU A 649 47.67 -18.99 20.20
#